data_AF-A0A2G8SHK0-F1
#
_entry.id   AF-A0A2G8SHK0-F1
#
_cell.length_a   1.000
_cell.length_b   1.000
_cell.length_c   1.000
_cell.angle_alpha   90.00
_cell.angle_beta   90.00
_cell.angle_gamma   90.00
#
_symmetry.space_group_name_H-M   'P 1'
#
loop_
_entity.id
_entity.type
_entity.pdbx_description
1 polymer ?
#
loop_
_entity_poly.entity_id
_entity_poly.type
_entity_poly.pdbx_seq_one_letter_code
_entity_poly.pdbx_strand_id
1 'polypeptide(L)'
;MLRLPVWDLVLIGDPGGDLEADYTTFLLHATVCHVFRIQHLSFSTPRTQRSPPSKFASSNSAILMEQGSSNIFLPPDFASPLSAADRASLEGLSKDEIQAWALRKSEEYRLLSYDMLSLHNAAAPIHTLPVELLRKIFSMTWTQWSRKGLRPISVCRRWRTVYLATTEFWAEALAALGPTFIERGHHGGQTFSISDPGYSDMRPPPQFATMLLDRSWPCPIKLHARWEALRGAPILPTQFVLHTTVFPHPIHVVGLTIATTLLYLHDLYRVLNVGIPALEELDVRAREMEPPDLVRTLLTLPPVPDGNLPCLRILHLDPAIFFPLVAVRALENVYLGSAQGEDAPWTHPAESESRSLIRVLSRCHKLESLHLEAYERSRWWPPLGDGASGTVQLPSLKKLSFGSDIETVEAYAHSVLAALDPCIPSTASVHRGPLTPDWPDNLPEFMPDYLVEHHPFDTVILSIATSYPRGRKWSIHCLAGGSPRLEVWFKATQTLGELGIEHVFRTAHVTHLEIIQDFRTHPRSFTRTSKPSTLVDDWAATLRAFPHLTHLTVRGADTPDAVVDVLGADAGHSHSELLASGRPLCPALRYVTVGWRVPREIVPEEADSSCDPATYRKHQDVGPRVEQRCSVLQLAFERRTSMKAQGLHALEFYEYELRGDDAYGVAGEFGELISGSRRDDSDLPCLERLREVVGGPVVYRGYLLKTAVERQWNANI
;
A
#
# COMPACT_ATOMS: atom_id res chain seq x y z
N MET A 1 -25.64 -23.78 22.58
CA MET A 1 -25.07 -25.15 22.56
C MET A 1 -26.05 -26.08 21.84
N LEU A 2 -25.87 -26.30 20.54
CA LEU A 2 -26.54 -27.36 19.78
C LEU A 2 -25.44 -28.34 19.38
N ARG A 3 -25.50 -29.57 19.92
CA ARG A 3 -24.57 -30.65 19.58
C ARG A 3 -24.94 -31.20 18.19
N LEU A 4 -24.02 -31.09 17.23
CA LEU A 4 -24.04 -31.87 15.99
C LEU A 4 -23.43 -33.26 16.24
N PRO A 5 -23.86 -34.32 15.52
CA PRO A 5 -23.28 -35.64 15.68
C PRO A 5 -21.89 -35.70 15.03
N VAL A 6 -20.90 -36.12 15.82
CA VAL A 6 -19.51 -36.38 15.38
C VAL A 6 -19.52 -37.66 14.54
N TRP A 7 -19.01 -37.58 13.31
CA TRP A 7 -18.59 -38.73 12.53
C TRP A 7 -17.07 -38.84 12.67
N ASP A 8 -16.59 -39.96 13.22
CA ASP A 8 -15.17 -40.21 13.42
C ASP A 8 -14.43 -40.31 12.08
N LEU A 9 -13.53 -39.36 11.84
CA LEU A 9 -12.54 -39.41 10.76
C LEU A 9 -11.16 -39.39 11.42
N VAL A 10 -10.53 -40.56 11.49
CA VAL A 10 -9.14 -40.70 11.95
C VAL A 10 -8.22 -40.26 10.80
N LEU A 11 -7.51 -39.15 10.98
CA LEU A 11 -6.37 -38.76 10.16
C LEU A 11 -5.17 -38.51 11.09
N ILE A 12 -4.05 -39.16 10.77
CA ILE A 12 -2.77 -39.06 11.46
C ILE A 12 -1.99 -37.91 10.82
N GLY A 13 -1.56 -36.92 11.61
CA GLY A 13 -0.64 -35.84 11.21
C GLY A 13 -0.34 -34.87 12.36
N ASP A 14 0.95 -34.57 12.56
CA ASP A 14 1.60 -33.82 13.66
C ASP A 14 1.01 -32.43 14.02
N PRO A 15 1.09 -31.98 15.29
CA PRO A 15 0.63 -30.66 15.72
C PRO A 15 1.80 -29.67 15.82
N GLY A 16 1.70 -28.55 15.09
CA GLY A 16 2.61 -27.42 15.27
C GLY A 16 2.23 -26.24 14.37
N GLY A 17 1.36 -25.35 14.86
CA GLY A 17 1.07 -24.07 14.22
C GLY A 17 -0.31 -23.51 14.60
N ASP A 18 -0.33 -22.32 15.18
CA ASP A 18 -1.53 -21.54 15.51
C ASP A 18 -2.42 -21.31 14.28
N LEU A 19 -3.58 -21.96 14.24
CA LEU A 19 -4.55 -21.97 13.13
C LEU A 19 -5.99 -22.06 13.66
N GLU A 20 -6.47 -21.07 14.41
CA GLU A 20 -7.89 -21.04 14.83
C GLU A 20 -8.81 -20.41 13.76
N ALA A 21 -8.29 -19.55 12.86
CA ALA A 21 -9.10 -18.92 11.81
C ALA A 21 -9.27 -19.77 10.53
N ASP A 22 -8.34 -20.70 10.26
CA ASP A 22 -8.38 -21.53 9.05
C ASP A 22 -9.14 -22.85 9.22
N TYR A 23 -9.30 -23.33 10.45
CA TYR A 23 -9.94 -24.62 10.72
C TYR A 23 -11.43 -24.63 10.34
N THR A 24 -12.14 -23.51 10.56
CA THR A 24 -13.56 -23.38 10.19
C THR A 24 -13.74 -23.28 8.68
N THR A 25 -12.80 -22.61 8.00
CA THR A 25 -12.76 -22.45 6.54
C THR A 25 -12.45 -23.79 5.85
N PHE A 26 -11.53 -24.57 6.41
CA PHE A 26 -11.16 -25.89 5.91
C PHE A 26 -12.32 -26.91 6.06
N LEU A 27 -13.02 -26.91 7.19
CA LEU A 27 -14.20 -27.76 7.42
C LEU A 27 -15.38 -27.41 6.49
N LEU A 28 -15.61 -26.11 6.24
CA LEU A 28 -16.63 -25.67 5.28
C LEU A 28 -16.26 -26.10 3.85
N HIS A 29 -14.99 -25.93 3.46
CA HIS A 29 -14.48 -26.32 2.16
C HIS A 29 -14.55 -27.84 1.92
N ALA A 30 -14.20 -28.66 2.92
CA ALA A 30 -14.29 -30.11 2.87
C ALA A 30 -15.75 -30.58 2.74
N THR A 31 -16.69 -29.97 3.49
CA THR A 31 -18.11 -30.31 3.46
C THR A 31 -18.75 -29.96 2.11
N VAL A 32 -18.45 -28.77 1.57
CA VAL A 32 -18.95 -28.34 0.25
C VAL A 32 -18.35 -29.21 -0.86
N CYS A 33 -17.05 -29.51 -0.82
CA CYS A 33 -16.41 -30.40 -1.81
C CYS A 33 -16.96 -31.83 -1.77
N HIS A 34 -17.32 -32.34 -0.58
CA HIS A 34 -17.88 -33.69 -0.44
C HIS A 34 -19.30 -33.79 -1.05
N VAL A 35 -20.13 -32.75 -0.92
CA VAL A 35 -21.44 -32.65 -1.59
C VAL A 35 -21.27 -32.62 -3.12
N PHE A 36 -20.26 -31.92 -3.64
CA PHE A 36 -19.98 -31.88 -5.08
C PHE A 36 -19.42 -33.20 -5.64
N ARG A 37 -18.66 -33.98 -4.85
CA ARG A 37 -18.13 -35.30 -5.28
C ARG A 37 -19.24 -36.34 -5.45
N ILE A 38 -20.33 -36.22 -4.68
CA ILE A 38 -21.53 -37.07 -4.79
C ILE A 38 -22.31 -36.75 -6.08
N GLN A 39 -22.38 -35.47 -6.50
CA GLN A 39 -23.10 -35.08 -7.73
C GLN A 39 -22.36 -35.44 -9.04
N HIS A 40 -21.02 -35.60 -9.01
CA HIS A 40 -20.22 -35.88 -10.21
C HIS A 40 -20.12 -37.37 -10.59
N LEU A 41 -20.65 -38.28 -9.78
CA LEU A 41 -20.61 -39.73 -9.99
C LEU A 41 -21.78 -40.29 -10.83
N SER A 42 -22.56 -39.44 -11.51
CA SER A 42 -23.72 -39.90 -12.30
C SER A 42 -23.63 -39.45 -13.77
N PHE A 43 -23.45 -40.47 -14.62
CA PHE A 43 -23.63 -40.52 -16.08
C PHE A 43 -22.73 -39.67 -16.99
N SER A 44 -21.69 -40.32 -17.51
CA SER A 44 -21.05 -40.00 -18.79
C SER A 44 -21.98 -40.39 -19.95
N THR A 45 -22.48 -39.40 -20.70
CA THR A 45 -23.14 -39.62 -22.00
C THR A 45 -22.09 -39.94 -23.08
N PRO A 46 -22.28 -40.96 -23.93
CA PRO A 46 -21.39 -41.20 -25.06
C PRO A 46 -21.55 -40.10 -26.11
N ARG A 47 -20.41 -39.51 -26.51
CA ARG A 47 -20.30 -38.58 -27.64
C ARG A 47 -20.79 -39.27 -28.92
N THR A 48 -21.91 -38.81 -29.48
CA THR A 48 -22.30 -39.12 -30.86
C THR A 48 -21.55 -38.17 -31.79
N GLN A 49 -20.49 -38.69 -32.44
CA GLN A 49 -19.90 -38.05 -33.62
C GLN A 49 -20.92 -38.14 -34.77
N ARG A 50 -21.39 -36.99 -35.27
CA ARG A 50 -22.10 -36.89 -36.55
C ARG A 50 -21.09 -36.53 -37.63
N SER A 51 -20.81 -37.49 -38.52
CA SER A 51 -20.24 -37.26 -39.85
C SER A 51 -21.33 -37.58 -40.89
N PRO A 52 -21.39 -36.88 -42.04
CA PRO A 52 -22.44 -37.09 -43.03
C PRO A 52 -22.12 -38.28 -43.96
N PRO A 53 -23.10 -39.05 -44.46
CA PRO A 53 -22.82 -40.05 -45.47
C PRO A 53 -22.99 -39.47 -46.89
N SER A 54 -21.97 -39.71 -47.71
CA SER A 54 -21.99 -39.57 -49.16
C SER A 54 -22.77 -40.70 -49.84
N LYS A 55 -23.40 -40.35 -50.95
CA LYS A 55 -24.13 -41.21 -51.90
C LYS A 55 -23.32 -42.42 -52.38
N PHE A 56 -23.95 -43.60 -52.47
CA PHE A 56 -23.83 -44.52 -53.61
C PHE A 56 -25.05 -45.46 -53.66
N ALA A 57 -25.49 -45.76 -54.88
CA ALA A 57 -26.66 -46.55 -55.23
C ALA A 57 -26.30 -48.03 -55.46
N SER A 58 -27.22 -48.95 -55.17
CA SER A 58 -27.71 -49.96 -56.14
C SER A 58 -28.84 -50.85 -55.56
N SER A 59 -29.95 -50.82 -56.29
CA SER A 59 -30.83 -51.89 -56.79
C SER A 59 -31.06 -53.23 -56.08
N ASN A 60 -32.36 -53.57 -56.10
CA ASN A 60 -32.99 -54.88 -56.36
C ASN A 60 -33.19 -55.88 -55.20
N SER A 61 -34.43 -56.03 -54.74
CA SER A 61 -35.36 -57.06 -55.25
C SER A 61 -36.54 -57.28 -54.29
N ALA A 62 -37.74 -57.32 -54.85
CA ALA A 62 -38.98 -57.68 -54.18
C ALA A 62 -39.08 -59.20 -53.96
N ILE A 63 -39.59 -59.61 -52.79
CA ILE A 63 -40.28 -60.89 -52.59
C ILE A 63 -41.50 -60.65 -51.67
N LEU A 64 -42.63 -61.19 -52.12
CA LEU A 64 -43.98 -61.15 -51.53
C LEU A 64 -44.12 -62.01 -50.26
N MET A 65 -45.00 -61.50 -49.37
CA MET A 65 -45.91 -62.19 -48.44
C MET A 65 -45.39 -63.33 -47.56
N GLU A 66 -45.51 -63.12 -46.24
CA GLU A 66 -46.49 -63.89 -45.45
C GLU A 66 -46.88 -63.14 -44.17
N GLN A 67 -48.18 -62.93 -44.01
CA GLN A 67 -48.79 -62.48 -42.76
C GLN A 67 -48.76 -63.65 -41.77
N GLY A 68 -47.89 -63.55 -40.77
CA GLY A 68 -47.97 -64.36 -39.55
C GLY A 68 -48.07 -63.42 -38.37
N SER A 69 -49.23 -63.41 -37.70
CA SER A 69 -49.45 -62.65 -36.47
C SER A 69 -48.35 -62.95 -35.45
N SER A 70 -47.72 -61.86 -35.08
CA SER A 70 -46.60 -61.69 -34.18
C SER A 70 -46.99 -62.07 -32.76
N ASN A 71 -46.12 -62.79 -32.07
CA ASN A 71 -45.84 -62.56 -30.66
C ASN A 71 -44.35 -62.80 -30.44
N ILE A 72 -43.55 -61.89 -30.99
CA ILE A 72 -42.12 -61.83 -30.69
C ILE A 72 -42.03 -61.20 -29.30
N PHE A 73 -41.94 -62.06 -28.29
CA PHE A 73 -41.61 -61.68 -26.93
C PHE A 73 -40.32 -60.85 -26.93
N LEU A 74 -40.39 -59.63 -26.38
CA LEU A 74 -39.20 -58.96 -25.86
C LEU A 74 -38.48 -59.94 -24.91
N PRO A 75 -37.15 -60.07 -24.96
CA PRO A 75 -36.45 -60.94 -24.02
C PRO A 75 -36.81 -60.51 -22.59
N PRO A 76 -37.37 -61.40 -21.76
CA PRO A 76 -37.98 -61.04 -20.47
C PRO A 76 -37.01 -60.34 -19.50
N ASP A 77 -35.71 -60.53 -19.71
CA ASP A 77 -34.65 -60.00 -18.87
C ASP A 77 -34.54 -58.46 -18.94
N PHE A 78 -34.85 -57.83 -20.08
CA PHE A 78 -34.71 -56.37 -20.24
C PHE A 78 -35.86 -55.56 -19.62
N ALA A 79 -37.04 -56.17 -19.45
CA ALA A 79 -38.21 -55.54 -18.84
C ALA A 79 -38.28 -55.77 -17.32
N SER A 80 -37.42 -56.64 -16.77
CA SER A 80 -37.37 -56.95 -15.34
C SER A 80 -37.19 -55.75 -14.39
N PRO A 81 -36.50 -54.64 -14.78
CA PRO A 81 -36.37 -53.46 -13.91
C PRO A 81 -37.59 -52.51 -13.99
N LEU A 82 -38.53 -52.74 -14.92
CA LEU A 82 -39.70 -51.89 -15.11
C LEU A 82 -40.80 -52.24 -14.09
N SER A 83 -41.56 -51.22 -13.70
CA SER A 83 -42.69 -51.40 -12.79
C SER A 83 -43.72 -52.37 -13.39
N ALA A 84 -44.51 -53.02 -12.54
CA ALA A 84 -45.56 -53.94 -13.02
C ALA A 84 -46.58 -53.24 -13.94
N ALA A 85 -46.90 -51.97 -13.68
CA ALA A 85 -47.81 -51.17 -14.48
C ALA A 85 -47.22 -50.83 -15.87
N ASP A 86 -45.92 -50.51 -15.90
CA ASP A 86 -45.21 -50.19 -17.14
C ASP A 86 -44.98 -51.44 -18.00
N ARG A 87 -44.74 -52.60 -17.37
CA ARG A 87 -44.72 -53.90 -18.07
C ARG A 87 -46.07 -54.26 -18.69
N ALA A 88 -47.16 -54.06 -17.95
CA ALA A 88 -48.51 -54.28 -18.49
C ALA A 88 -48.84 -53.33 -19.66
N SER A 89 -48.29 -52.11 -19.66
CA SER A 89 -48.48 -51.14 -20.74
C SER A 89 -47.72 -51.48 -22.03
N LEU A 90 -46.76 -52.40 -21.96
CA LEU A 90 -45.98 -52.90 -23.11
C LEU A 90 -46.63 -54.13 -23.77
N GLU A 91 -47.56 -54.80 -23.09
CA GLU A 91 -48.24 -55.98 -23.61
C GLU A 91 -49.12 -55.62 -24.81
N GLY A 92 -48.86 -56.27 -25.94
CA GLY A 92 -49.63 -56.08 -27.18
C GLY A 92 -49.21 -54.89 -28.06
N LEU A 93 -48.20 -54.11 -27.66
CA LEU A 93 -47.64 -53.06 -28.52
C LEU A 93 -46.73 -53.65 -29.61
N SER A 94 -46.74 -53.03 -30.80
CA SER A 94 -45.79 -53.33 -31.87
C SER A 94 -44.38 -52.81 -31.55
N LYS A 95 -43.37 -53.24 -32.29
CA LYS A 95 -41.96 -52.86 -32.06
C LYS A 95 -41.72 -51.34 -32.11
N ASP A 96 -42.34 -50.65 -33.06
CA ASP A 96 -42.20 -49.20 -33.21
C ASP A 96 -42.93 -48.44 -32.09
N GLU A 97 -44.08 -48.97 -31.64
CA GLU A 97 -44.82 -48.45 -30.50
C GLU A 97 -44.06 -48.67 -29.18
N ILE A 98 -43.41 -49.82 -29.00
CA ILE A 98 -42.52 -50.10 -27.87
C ILE A 98 -41.36 -49.09 -27.84
N GLN A 99 -40.74 -48.80 -28.99
CA GLN A 99 -39.64 -47.83 -29.06
C GLN A 99 -40.11 -46.40 -28.75
N ALA A 100 -41.24 -45.98 -29.30
CA ALA A 100 -41.82 -44.66 -29.02
C ALA A 100 -42.27 -44.53 -27.54
N TRP A 101 -42.85 -45.59 -26.99
CA TRP A 101 -43.21 -45.68 -25.58
C TRP A 101 -41.98 -45.61 -24.68
N ALA A 102 -40.90 -46.36 -25.01
CA ALA A 102 -39.66 -46.39 -24.23
C ALA A 102 -38.95 -45.04 -24.24
N LEU A 103 -38.95 -44.31 -25.37
CA LEU A 103 -38.42 -42.94 -25.43
C LEU A 103 -39.24 -41.99 -24.56
N ARG A 104 -40.58 -42.07 -24.62
CA ARG A 104 -41.46 -41.23 -23.79
C ARG A 104 -41.29 -41.53 -22.29
N LYS A 105 -41.26 -42.81 -21.92
CA LYS A 105 -41.11 -43.25 -20.52
C LYS A 105 -39.71 -43.01 -19.97
N SER A 106 -38.66 -43.15 -20.78
CA SER A 106 -37.31 -42.79 -20.35
C SER A 106 -37.20 -41.29 -20.05
N GLU A 107 -37.87 -40.42 -20.82
CA GLU A 107 -37.98 -39.00 -20.52
C GLU A 107 -38.80 -38.74 -19.23
N GLU A 108 -39.92 -39.44 -19.03
CA GLU A 108 -40.73 -39.35 -17.81
C GLU A 108 -39.92 -39.74 -16.57
N TYR A 109 -39.19 -40.87 -16.60
CA TYR A 109 -38.33 -41.28 -15.50
C TYR A 109 -37.13 -40.35 -15.31
N ARG A 110 -36.60 -39.74 -16.38
CA ARG A 110 -35.55 -38.73 -16.28
C ARG A 110 -36.06 -37.50 -15.54
N LEU A 111 -37.27 -37.02 -15.85
CA LEU A 111 -37.91 -35.91 -15.14
C LEU A 111 -38.21 -36.28 -13.68
N LEU A 112 -38.76 -37.47 -13.42
CA LEU A 112 -39.00 -37.96 -12.06
C LEU A 112 -37.70 -38.06 -11.24
N SER A 113 -36.60 -38.53 -11.86
CA SER A 113 -35.27 -38.57 -11.23
C SER A 113 -34.79 -37.17 -10.85
N TYR A 114 -34.97 -36.18 -11.73
CA TYR A 114 -34.65 -34.79 -11.37
C TYR A 114 -35.53 -34.24 -10.26
N ASP A 115 -36.82 -34.57 -10.24
CA ASP A 115 -37.73 -34.12 -9.18
C ASP A 115 -37.35 -34.76 -7.84
N MET A 116 -37.02 -36.05 -7.82
CA MET A 116 -36.54 -36.75 -6.63
C MET A 116 -35.18 -36.24 -6.14
N LEU A 117 -34.24 -35.94 -7.06
CA LEU A 117 -32.98 -35.27 -6.72
C LEU A 117 -33.21 -33.85 -6.20
N SER A 118 -34.16 -33.12 -6.77
CA SER A 118 -34.53 -31.78 -6.30
C SER A 118 -35.14 -31.83 -4.90
N LEU A 119 -35.97 -32.83 -4.60
CA LEU A 119 -36.54 -33.09 -3.27
C LEU A 119 -35.46 -33.49 -2.27
N HIS A 120 -34.57 -34.41 -2.63
CA HIS A 120 -33.43 -34.81 -1.80
C HIS A 120 -32.53 -33.62 -1.47
N ASN A 121 -32.17 -32.84 -2.51
CA ASN A 121 -31.40 -31.62 -2.33
C ASN A 121 -32.19 -30.68 -1.43
N ALA A 122 -33.46 -30.33 -1.71
CA ALA A 122 -34.25 -29.42 -0.88
C ALA A 122 -34.33 -29.81 0.61
N ALA A 123 -34.23 -31.10 0.94
CA ALA A 123 -34.18 -31.61 2.31
C ALA A 123 -32.79 -31.50 2.99
N ALA A 124 -31.71 -31.21 2.25
CA ALA A 124 -30.39 -31.09 2.82
C ALA A 124 -30.28 -29.85 3.74
N PRO A 125 -29.56 -29.94 4.89
CA PRO A 125 -29.43 -28.83 5.85
C PRO A 125 -28.89 -27.53 5.24
N ILE A 126 -28.12 -27.64 4.16
CA ILE A 126 -27.59 -26.49 3.43
C ILE A 126 -28.69 -25.58 2.83
N HIS A 127 -29.91 -26.10 2.62
CA HIS A 127 -31.07 -25.33 2.18
C HIS A 127 -31.87 -24.71 3.31
N THR A 128 -31.58 -25.04 4.57
CA THR A 128 -32.22 -24.40 5.74
C THR A 128 -31.40 -23.23 6.27
N LEU A 129 -30.21 -22.97 5.70
CA LEU A 129 -29.38 -21.85 6.10
C LEU A 129 -30.12 -20.51 5.91
N PRO A 130 -30.10 -19.63 6.94
CA PRO A 130 -30.56 -18.26 6.83
C PRO A 130 -29.85 -17.52 5.68
N VAL A 131 -30.56 -16.59 5.05
CA VAL A 131 -30.05 -15.80 3.90
C VAL A 131 -28.80 -15.03 4.30
N GLU A 132 -28.73 -14.57 5.55
CA GLU A 132 -27.62 -13.83 6.13
C GLU A 132 -26.34 -14.67 6.15
N LEU A 133 -26.45 -15.95 6.52
CA LEU A 133 -25.31 -16.88 6.48
C LEU A 133 -24.88 -17.18 5.05
N LEU A 134 -25.84 -17.35 4.13
CA LEU A 134 -25.52 -17.55 2.71
C LEU A 134 -24.76 -16.35 2.14
N ARG A 135 -25.19 -15.12 2.45
CA ARG A 135 -24.48 -13.89 2.05
C ARG A 135 -23.05 -13.86 2.60
N LYS A 136 -22.88 -14.17 3.89
CA LYS A 136 -21.56 -14.23 4.55
C LYS A 136 -20.67 -15.31 3.95
N ILE A 137 -21.23 -16.46 3.59
CA ILE A 137 -20.51 -17.53 2.90
C ILE A 137 -20.08 -17.03 1.51
N PHE A 138 -20.97 -16.38 0.76
CA PHE A 138 -20.66 -15.88 -0.57
C PHE A 138 -19.54 -14.84 -0.56
N SER A 139 -19.55 -13.88 0.35
CA SER A 139 -18.47 -12.88 0.46
C SER A 139 -17.13 -13.52 0.82
N MET A 140 -17.10 -14.45 1.77
CA MET A 140 -15.86 -15.18 2.12
C MET A 140 -15.33 -16.06 0.99
N THR A 141 -16.23 -16.69 0.23
CA THR A 141 -15.80 -17.59 -0.85
C THR A 141 -15.29 -16.85 -2.08
N TRP A 142 -15.64 -15.57 -2.24
CA TRP A 142 -15.25 -14.79 -3.41
C TRP A 142 -13.74 -14.58 -3.49
N THR A 143 -13.09 -14.23 -2.38
CA THR A 143 -11.67 -13.91 -2.32
C THR A 143 -10.75 -15.10 -2.61
N GLN A 144 -11.26 -16.34 -2.52
CA GLN A 144 -10.52 -17.58 -2.77
C GLN A 144 -10.76 -18.17 -4.17
N TRP A 145 -11.52 -17.50 -5.06
CA TRP A 145 -11.99 -18.08 -6.32
C TRP A 145 -11.12 -17.79 -7.56
N SER A 146 -10.26 -18.76 -7.90
CA SER A 146 -9.79 -18.96 -9.28
C SER A 146 -10.80 -19.83 -10.07
N ARG A 147 -11.25 -19.38 -11.26
CA ARG A 147 -12.07 -20.05 -12.33
C ARG A 147 -13.29 -20.95 -11.98
N LYS A 148 -13.46 -21.43 -10.75
CA LYS A 148 -14.52 -22.35 -10.29
C LYS A 148 -15.64 -21.62 -9.54
N GLY A 149 -15.58 -20.29 -9.46
CA GLY A 149 -16.45 -19.48 -8.62
C GLY A 149 -17.92 -19.37 -9.04
N LEU A 150 -18.28 -19.80 -10.24
CA LEU A 150 -19.70 -19.88 -10.63
C LEU A 150 -20.37 -21.19 -10.15
N ARG A 151 -19.62 -22.10 -9.50
CA ARG A 151 -20.15 -23.40 -9.03
C ARG A 151 -21.18 -23.30 -7.88
N PRO A 152 -21.16 -22.31 -6.96
CA PRO A 152 -22.24 -22.19 -5.99
C PRO A 152 -23.58 -21.86 -6.61
N ILE A 153 -23.57 -21.20 -7.77
CA ILE A 153 -24.77 -20.94 -8.58
C ILE A 153 -25.39 -22.25 -9.09
N SER A 154 -24.63 -23.36 -9.08
CA SER A 154 -25.11 -24.71 -9.39
C SER A 154 -25.49 -25.56 -8.17
N VAL A 155 -25.36 -25.08 -6.93
CA VAL A 155 -25.72 -25.86 -5.72
C VAL A 155 -27.22 -26.14 -5.67
N CYS A 156 -28.05 -25.09 -5.79
CA CYS A 156 -29.48 -25.22 -5.96
C CYS A 156 -30.13 -23.90 -6.43
N ARG A 157 -31.42 -23.97 -6.75
CA ARG A 157 -32.22 -22.80 -7.12
C ARG A 157 -32.25 -21.72 -6.02
N ARG A 158 -32.42 -22.09 -4.74
CA ARG A 158 -32.46 -21.14 -3.62
C ARG A 158 -31.15 -20.35 -3.51
N TRP A 159 -30.01 -21.05 -3.51
CA TRP A 159 -28.69 -20.42 -3.44
C TRP A 159 -28.47 -19.50 -4.63
N ARG A 160 -28.78 -19.97 -5.85
CA ARG A 160 -28.74 -19.14 -7.06
C ARG A 160 -29.61 -17.89 -6.95
N THR A 161 -30.84 -18.00 -6.45
CA THR A 161 -31.73 -16.85 -6.27
C THR A 161 -31.17 -15.85 -5.26
N VAL A 162 -30.73 -16.32 -4.09
CA VAL A 162 -30.12 -15.46 -3.06
C VAL A 162 -28.86 -14.79 -3.59
N TYR A 163 -28.00 -15.56 -4.28
CA TYR A 163 -26.77 -15.08 -4.88
C TYR A 163 -27.03 -14.01 -5.95
N LEU A 164 -27.97 -14.25 -6.87
CA LEU A 164 -28.35 -13.27 -7.90
C LEU A 164 -29.00 -12.01 -7.33
N ALA A 165 -29.62 -12.08 -6.14
CA ALA A 165 -30.30 -10.97 -5.47
C ALA A 165 -29.44 -10.23 -4.44
N THR A 166 -28.20 -10.66 -4.18
CA THR A 166 -27.31 -10.02 -3.20
C THR A 166 -26.40 -9.04 -3.94
N THR A 167 -26.76 -7.77 -3.94
CA THR A 167 -26.09 -6.71 -4.72
C THR A 167 -24.69 -6.42 -4.19
N GLU A 168 -24.50 -6.51 -2.87
CA GLU A 168 -23.21 -6.29 -2.20
C GLU A 168 -22.16 -7.27 -2.68
N PHE A 169 -22.56 -8.52 -2.88
CA PHE A 169 -21.70 -9.58 -3.40
C PHE A 169 -21.20 -9.24 -4.81
N TRP A 170 -22.06 -8.73 -5.69
CA TRP A 170 -21.66 -8.38 -7.07
C TRP A 170 -20.78 -7.14 -7.12
N ALA A 171 -20.98 -6.19 -6.21
CA ALA A 171 -20.12 -5.03 -6.05
C ALA A 171 -18.70 -5.43 -5.58
N GLU A 172 -18.61 -6.28 -4.56
CA GLU A 172 -17.33 -6.84 -4.09
C GLU A 172 -16.66 -7.67 -5.18
N ALA A 173 -17.45 -8.46 -5.92
CA ALA A 173 -16.97 -9.24 -7.03
C ALA A 173 -16.33 -8.36 -8.11
N LEU A 174 -17.01 -7.31 -8.55
CA LEU A 174 -16.49 -6.36 -9.53
C LEU A 174 -15.18 -5.69 -9.08
N ALA A 175 -15.09 -5.30 -7.81
CA ALA A 175 -13.88 -4.69 -7.25
C ALA A 175 -12.69 -5.67 -7.28
N ALA A 176 -12.92 -6.93 -6.93
CA ALA A 176 -11.88 -7.95 -6.90
C ALA A 176 -11.53 -8.56 -8.27
N LEU A 177 -12.45 -8.58 -9.24
CA LEU A 177 -12.16 -9.07 -10.60
C LEU A 177 -11.16 -8.20 -11.35
N GLY A 178 -11.05 -6.92 -10.99
CA GLY A 178 -10.22 -5.94 -11.69
C GLY A 178 -10.36 -6.04 -13.21
N PRO A 179 -11.58 -5.83 -13.77
CA PRO A 179 -11.85 -6.11 -15.17
C PRO A 179 -10.84 -5.45 -16.11
N THR A 180 -10.05 -6.27 -16.79
CA THR A 180 -9.02 -5.82 -17.73
C THR A 180 -9.59 -5.80 -19.14
N PHE A 181 -9.80 -4.61 -19.68
CA PHE A 181 -10.34 -4.42 -21.02
C PHE A 181 -9.18 -4.38 -22.02
N ILE A 182 -8.92 -5.50 -22.70
CA ILE A 182 -7.83 -5.57 -23.69
C ILE A 182 -8.40 -5.43 -25.09
N GLU A 183 -8.00 -4.36 -25.79
CA GLU A 183 -8.30 -4.19 -27.21
C GLU A 183 -7.27 -4.97 -28.06
N ARG A 184 -7.73 -6.02 -28.77
CA ARG A 184 -6.88 -6.87 -29.62
C ARG A 184 -6.94 -6.46 -31.08
N GLY A 185 -5.91 -5.78 -31.55
CA GLY A 185 -5.84 -5.14 -32.87
C GLY A 185 -5.70 -6.02 -34.12
N HIS A 186 -5.98 -7.33 -34.09
CA HIS A 186 -5.82 -8.17 -35.29
C HIS A 186 -7.14 -8.68 -35.90
N HIS A 187 -8.27 -8.62 -35.17
CA HIS A 187 -9.56 -9.09 -35.69
C HIS A 187 -10.75 -8.16 -35.39
N GLY A 188 -10.52 -6.90 -35.01
CA GLY A 188 -11.58 -5.90 -34.78
C GLY A 188 -12.55 -6.26 -33.63
N GLY A 189 -12.24 -7.29 -32.85
CA GLY A 189 -13.04 -7.71 -31.70
C GLY A 189 -12.50 -7.12 -30.41
N GLN A 190 -13.28 -6.26 -29.77
CA GLN A 190 -13.04 -5.86 -28.39
C GLN A 190 -13.25 -7.09 -27.48
N THR A 191 -12.25 -7.43 -26.68
CA THR A 191 -12.35 -8.57 -25.75
C THR A 191 -12.26 -8.08 -24.32
N PHE A 192 -13.31 -8.34 -23.55
CA PHE A 192 -13.26 -8.23 -22.10
C PHE A 192 -12.47 -9.42 -21.56
N SER A 193 -11.44 -9.15 -20.75
CA SER A 193 -10.70 -10.20 -20.04
C SER A 193 -10.73 -9.94 -18.55
N ILE A 194 -10.83 -11.01 -17.78
CA ILE A 194 -10.61 -10.95 -16.34
C ILE A 194 -9.21 -11.48 -16.13
N SER A 195 -8.28 -10.58 -15.77
CA SER A 195 -6.90 -10.93 -15.46
C SER A 195 -6.83 -11.36 -13.99
N ASP A 196 -6.74 -12.66 -13.76
CA ASP A 196 -6.35 -13.21 -12.47
C ASP A 196 -4.80 -13.27 -12.45
N PRO A 197 -4.10 -12.65 -11.47
CA PRO A 197 -2.63 -12.56 -11.41
C PRO A 197 -1.86 -13.90 -11.47
N GLY A 198 -2.51 -15.06 -11.52
CA GLY A 198 -1.85 -16.36 -11.64
C GLY A 198 -2.41 -17.33 -12.69
N TYR A 199 -3.40 -16.94 -13.51
CA TYR A 199 -4.10 -17.88 -14.39
C TYR A 199 -4.38 -17.34 -15.80
N SER A 200 -4.66 -18.25 -16.74
CA SER A 200 -4.94 -17.87 -18.13
C SER A 200 -6.18 -16.97 -18.24
N ASP A 201 -6.10 -15.94 -19.08
CA ASP A 201 -7.18 -14.97 -19.31
C ASP A 201 -8.51 -15.66 -19.63
N MET A 202 -9.52 -15.47 -18.78
CA MET A 202 -10.89 -15.82 -19.13
C MET A 202 -11.47 -14.68 -19.98
N ARG A 203 -12.11 -15.04 -21.11
CA ARG A 203 -12.70 -14.07 -22.05
C ARG A 203 -14.23 -14.17 -22.03
N PRO A 204 -14.92 -13.59 -21.04
CA PRO A 204 -16.37 -13.58 -21.08
C PRO A 204 -16.85 -12.55 -22.14
N PRO A 205 -18.07 -12.73 -22.67
CA PRO A 205 -18.67 -11.76 -23.59
C PRO A 205 -18.78 -10.36 -22.93
N PRO A 206 -18.73 -9.25 -23.68
CA PRO A 206 -18.89 -7.90 -23.13
C PRO A 206 -20.17 -7.70 -22.30
N GLN A 207 -21.26 -8.39 -22.68
CA GLN A 207 -22.53 -8.43 -21.94
C GLN A 207 -22.40 -8.91 -20.50
N PHE A 208 -21.35 -9.67 -20.19
CA PHE A 208 -21.07 -10.13 -18.84
C PHE A 208 -20.71 -8.97 -17.90
N ALA A 209 -19.94 -7.99 -18.37
CA ALA A 209 -19.60 -6.81 -17.57
C ALA A 209 -20.86 -5.99 -17.24
N THR A 210 -21.70 -5.73 -18.24
CA THR A 210 -23.00 -5.06 -18.03
C THR A 210 -23.87 -5.83 -17.04
N MET A 211 -23.94 -7.16 -17.17
CA MET A 211 -24.70 -8.00 -16.24
C MET A 211 -24.19 -7.90 -14.79
N LEU A 212 -22.87 -7.82 -14.59
CA LEU A 212 -22.30 -7.65 -13.25
C LEU A 212 -22.66 -6.28 -12.68
N LEU A 213 -22.55 -5.22 -13.49
CA LEU A 213 -22.89 -3.84 -13.10
C LEU A 213 -24.38 -3.67 -12.80
N ASP A 214 -25.25 -4.26 -13.61
CA ASP A 214 -26.70 -4.30 -13.38
C ASP A 214 -27.04 -4.94 -12.03
N ARG A 215 -26.29 -5.97 -11.62
CA ARG A 215 -26.54 -6.70 -10.36
C ARG A 215 -25.86 -6.08 -9.15
N SER A 216 -24.83 -5.26 -9.32
CA SER A 216 -24.25 -4.52 -8.21
C SER A 216 -25.12 -3.36 -7.78
N TRP A 217 -26.02 -2.86 -8.64
CA TRP A 217 -26.93 -1.78 -8.28
C TRP A 217 -27.84 -2.17 -7.08
N PRO A 218 -27.98 -1.31 -6.05
CA PRO A 218 -27.52 0.08 -5.94
C PRO A 218 -26.20 0.29 -5.18
N CYS A 219 -25.44 -0.78 -4.93
CA CYS A 219 -24.23 -0.69 -4.12
C CYS A 219 -23.15 0.17 -4.81
N PRO A 220 -22.41 0.99 -4.05
CA PRO A 220 -21.28 1.73 -4.58
C PRO A 220 -20.19 0.75 -5.05
N ILE A 221 -19.59 1.02 -6.21
CA ILE A 221 -18.57 0.17 -6.81
C ILE A 221 -17.25 0.93 -7.03
N LYS A 222 -16.14 0.23 -6.75
CA LYS A 222 -14.80 0.62 -7.18
C LYS A 222 -14.42 -0.23 -8.38
N LEU A 223 -14.17 0.41 -9.51
CA LEU A 223 -13.82 -0.25 -10.76
C LEU A 223 -12.32 -0.09 -11.02
N HIS A 224 -11.65 -1.20 -11.25
CA HIS A 224 -10.29 -1.21 -11.78
C HIS A 224 -10.32 -1.65 -13.24
N ALA A 225 -9.90 -0.78 -14.14
CA ALA A 225 -9.83 -1.02 -15.56
C ALA A 225 -8.38 -0.94 -16.03
N ARG A 226 -7.94 -1.92 -16.81
CA ARG A 226 -6.64 -1.87 -17.50
C ARG A 226 -6.86 -1.89 -19.01
N TRP A 227 -6.25 -0.95 -19.71
CA TRP A 227 -6.27 -0.73 -21.15
C TRP A 227 -4.85 -0.84 -21.68
N GLU A 228 -4.61 -1.89 -22.44
CA GLU A 228 -3.34 -2.06 -23.13
C GLU A 228 -3.61 -2.11 -24.63
N ALA A 229 -3.03 -1.16 -25.36
CA ALA A 229 -2.92 -1.29 -26.80
C ALA A 229 -1.88 -2.39 -27.08
N LEU A 230 -2.28 -3.43 -27.82
CA LEU A 230 -1.29 -4.35 -28.36
C LEU A 230 -0.46 -3.66 -29.43
N ARG A 231 0.86 -3.81 -29.35
CA ARG A 231 1.82 -3.27 -30.32
C ARG A 231 1.39 -3.59 -31.75
N GLY A 232 1.30 -2.55 -32.60
CA GLY A 232 1.06 -2.68 -34.04
C GLY A 232 -0.42 -2.70 -34.48
N ALA A 233 -1.36 -2.45 -33.58
CA ALA A 233 -2.77 -2.28 -33.94
C ALA A 233 -3.01 -0.90 -34.59
N PRO A 234 -3.70 -0.80 -35.75
CA PRO A 234 -4.11 0.50 -36.27
C PRO A 234 -5.11 1.18 -35.32
N ILE A 235 -4.89 2.47 -35.07
CA ILE A 235 -5.76 3.37 -34.28
C ILE A 235 -7.05 3.59 -35.07
N LEU A 236 -8.00 2.65 -35.00
CA LEU A 236 -9.35 2.89 -35.47
C LEU A 236 -10.19 3.42 -34.31
N PRO A 237 -11.09 4.39 -34.55
CA PRO A 237 -12.00 4.92 -33.53
C PRO A 237 -13.13 3.93 -33.28
N THR A 238 -12.81 2.76 -32.73
CA THR A 238 -13.81 1.79 -32.29
C THR A 238 -14.48 2.33 -31.03
N GLN A 239 -15.81 2.40 -31.08
CA GLN A 239 -16.67 2.90 -30.01
C GLN A 239 -16.23 2.34 -28.66
N PHE A 240 -15.91 3.23 -27.73
CA PHE A 240 -15.23 2.90 -26.50
C PHE A 240 -16.09 2.00 -25.60
N VAL A 241 -15.50 0.93 -25.06
CA VAL A 241 -16.21 -0.02 -24.18
C VAL A 241 -16.75 0.68 -22.94
N LEU A 242 -16.04 1.64 -22.33
CA LEU A 242 -16.55 2.40 -21.18
C LEU A 242 -17.87 3.11 -21.47
N HIS A 243 -18.01 3.69 -22.67
CA HIS A 243 -19.23 4.39 -23.05
C HIS A 243 -20.41 3.43 -23.18
N THR A 244 -20.17 2.14 -23.39
CA THR A 244 -21.23 1.13 -23.47
C THR A 244 -21.41 0.34 -22.18
N THR A 245 -20.39 0.22 -21.33
CA THR A 245 -20.41 -0.58 -20.11
C THR A 245 -20.56 0.24 -18.83
N VAL A 246 -19.88 1.37 -18.69
CA VAL A 246 -19.88 2.18 -17.45
C VAL A 246 -21.00 3.23 -17.46
N PHE A 247 -21.30 3.79 -18.62
CA PHE A 247 -22.33 4.81 -18.83
C PHE A 247 -23.78 4.46 -18.50
N PRO A 248 -24.23 3.20 -18.52
CA PRO A 248 -25.53 2.85 -17.99
C PRO A 248 -25.60 2.99 -16.45
N HIS A 249 -24.45 3.12 -15.78
CA HIS A 249 -24.28 2.98 -14.34
C HIS A 249 -23.50 4.11 -13.62
N PRO A 250 -23.44 5.37 -14.11
CA PRO A 250 -22.52 6.39 -13.58
C PRO A 250 -22.86 6.85 -12.16
N ILE A 251 -24.07 6.56 -11.70
CA ILE A 251 -24.62 6.99 -10.41
C ILE A 251 -24.16 6.17 -9.21
N HIS A 252 -23.45 5.06 -9.39
CA HIS A 252 -22.91 4.27 -8.26
C HIS A 252 -21.42 3.92 -8.39
N VAL A 253 -20.73 4.38 -9.44
CA VAL A 253 -19.27 4.25 -9.52
C VAL A 253 -18.65 5.30 -8.60
N VAL A 254 -18.14 4.85 -7.45
CA VAL A 254 -17.50 5.73 -6.44
C VAL A 254 -15.99 5.79 -6.59
N GLY A 255 -15.38 4.74 -7.17
CA GLY A 255 -13.94 4.71 -7.44
C GLY A 255 -13.65 4.19 -8.84
N LEU A 256 -12.71 4.81 -9.55
CA LEU A 256 -12.29 4.41 -10.88
C LEU A 256 -10.76 4.44 -10.98
N THR A 257 -10.15 3.26 -10.99
CA THR A 257 -8.72 3.09 -11.27
C THR A 257 -8.54 2.63 -12.70
N ILE A 258 -7.65 3.28 -13.44
CA ILE A 258 -7.43 3.08 -14.86
C ILE A 258 -5.93 2.94 -15.10
N ALA A 259 -5.47 1.77 -15.53
CA ALA A 259 -4.13 1.65 -16.11
C ALA A 259 -4.27 1.71 -17.64
N THR A 260 -3.65 2.66 -18.33
CA THR A 260 -3.89 2.87 -19.77
C THR A 260 -2.63 3.24 -20.56
N THR A 261 -2.78 3.63 -21.83
CA THR A 261 -1.78 4.33 -22.63
C THR A 261 -2.27 5.76 -22.91
N LEU A 262 -1.37 6.67 -23.27
CA LEU A 262 -1.72 8.06 -23.55
C LEU A 262 -2.86 8.19 -24.58
N LEU A 263 -2.92 7.31 -25.59
CA LEU A 263 -3.95 7.29 -26.65
C LEU A 263 -5.38 7.33 -26.13
N TYR A 264 -5.64 6.66 -25.01
CA TYR A 264 -6.99 6.50 -24.49
C TYR A 264 -7.36 7.57 -23.45
N LEU A 265 -6.45 8.49 -23.09
CA LEU A 265 -6.79 9.60 -22.19
C LEU A 265 -7.84 10.53 -22.80
N HIS A 266 -7.85 10.69 -24.12
CA HIS A 266 -8.87 11.48 -24.81
C HIS A 266 -10.27 10.87 -24.69
N ASP A 267 -10.36 9.54 -24.74
CA ASP A 267 -11.64 8.85 -24.57
C ASP A 267 -12.07 8.81 -23.10
N LEU A 268 -11.12 8.65 -22.18
CA LEU A 268 -11.39 8.83 -20.75
C LEU A 268 -11.95 10.23 -20.48
N TYR A 269 -11.33 11.27 -21.05
CA TYR A 269 -11.84 12.63 -20.96
C TYR A 269 -13.29 12.74 -21.44
N ARG A 270 -13.64 12.13 -22.59
CA ARG A 270 -15.02 12.12 -23.08
C ARG A 270 -15.98 11.49 -22.08
N VAL A 271 -15.58 10.39 -21.44
CA VAL A 271 -16.40 9.71 -20.42
C VAL A 271 -16.64 10.62 -19.22
N LEU A 272 -15.57 11.19 -18.68
CA LEU A 272 -15.64 12.12 -17.54
C LEU A 272 -16.42 13.40 -17.90
N ASN A 273 -16.35 13.85 -19.15
CA ASN A 273 -17.05 15.04 -19.63
C ASN A 273 -18.55 14.83 -19.86
N VAL A 274 -19.08 13.60 -19.85
CA VAL A 274 -20.54 13.42 -19.72
C VAL A 274 -20.97 13.35 -18.26
N GLY A 275 -20.10 12.85 -17.39
CA GLY A 275 -20.25 12.94 -15.94
C GLY A 275 -20.45 11.60 -15.24
N ILE A 276 -19.81 11.49 -14.08
CA ILE A 276 -19.91 10.36 -13.17
C ILE A 276 -20.19 10.95 -11.78
N PRO A 277 -21.46 11.25 -11.47
CA PRO A 277 -21.79 12.13 -10.36
C PRO A 277 -21.40 11.57 -8.98
N ALA A 278 -21.35 10.24 -8.85
CA ALA A 278 -20.97 9.56 -7.62
C ALA A 278 -19.46 9.32 -7.46
N LEU A 279 -18.64 9.70 -8.45
CA LEU A 279 -17.20 9.41 -8.42
C LEU A 279 -16.51 10.21 -7.32
N GLU A 280 -15.91 9.51 -6.35
CA GLU A 280 -15.16 10.07 -5.23
C GLU A 280 -13.64 9.92 -5.43
N GLU A 281 -13.22 8.85 -6.09
CA GLU A 281 -11.81 8.50 -6.29
C GLU A 281 -11.52 8.20 -7.78
N LEU A 282 -10.51 8.86 -8.35
CA LEU A 282 -10.03 8.61 -9.71
C LEU A 282 -8.51 8.38 -9.68
N ASP A 283 -8.06 7.19 -10.09
CA ASP A 283 -6.64 6.84 -10.25
C ASP A 283 -6.38 6.52 -11.73
N VAL A 284 -5.50 7.26 -12.40
CA VAL A 284 -5.17 7.07 -13.82
C VAL A 284 -3.67 6.89 -13.95
N ARG A 285 -3.25 5.72 -14.46
CA ARG A 285 -1.87 5.32 -14.70
C ARG A 285 -1.67 5.03 -16.18
N ALA A 286 -1.34 6.02 -16.98
CA ALA A 286 -1.02 5.88 -18.38
C ALA A 286 0.49 5.62 -18.59
N ARG A 287 0.81 4.53 -19.31
CA ARG A 287 2.17 4.20 -19.73
C ARG A 287 2.50 4.86 -21.07
N GLU A 288 3.78 5.17 -21.24
CA GLU A 288 4.30 5.79 -22.44
C GLU A 288 4.49 4.77 -23.58
N MET A 289 3.96 5.10 -24.77
CA MET A 289 4.22 4.35 -26.01
C MET A 289 4.18 5.22 -27.29
N GLU A 290 3.78 6.51 -27.25
CA GLU A 290 3.14 7.18 -28.42
C GLU A 290 3.51 8.68 -28.59
N PRO A 291 3.28 9.29 -29.79
CA PRO A 291 3.97 10.50 -30.25
C PRO A 291 3.48 11.85 -29.67
N PRO A 292 4.32 12.91 -29.76
CA PRO A 292 4.09 14.28 -29.24
C PRO A 292 2.73 14.92 -29.50
N ASP A 293 2.10 14.60 -30.64
CA ASP A 293 0.94 15.35 -31.13
C ASP A 293 -0.33 15.07 -30.32
N LEU A 294 -0.42 13.92 -29.64
CA LEU A 294 -1.55 13.60 -28.80
C LEU A 294 -1.57 14.47 -27.53
N VAL A 295 -0.41 14.73 -26.95
CA VAL A 295 -0.26 15.64 -25.81
C VAL A 295 -0.79 17.03 -26.16
N ARG A 296 -0.42 17.55 -27.34
CA ARG A 296 -0.93 18.82 -27.84
C ARG A 296 -2.46 18.80 -27.97
N THR A 297 -3.02 17.69 -28.45
CA THR A 297 -4.47 17.51 -28.58
C THR A 297 -5.15 17.55 -27.22
N LEU A 298 -4.64 16.83 -26.22
CA LEU A 298 -5.17 16.85 -24.85
C LEU A 298 -5.13 18.25 -24.23
N LEU A 299 -4.04 18.99 -24.43
CA LEU A 299 -3.90 20.36 -23.93
C LEU A 299 -4.88 21.35 -24.57
N THR A 300 -5.47 21.02 -25.73
CA THR A 300 -6.52 21.86 -26.35
C THR A 300 -7.93 21.56 -25.86
N LEU A 301 -8.14 20.48 -25.10
CA LEU A 301 -9.45 20.14 -24.57
C LEU A 301 -9.86 21.09 -23.45
N PRO A 302 -11.16 21.45 -23.34
CA PRO A 302 -11.63 22.26 -22.22
C PRO A 302 -11.64 21.44 -20.91
N PRO A 303 -11.50 22.07 -19.73
CA PRO A 303 -11.65 21.36 -18.46
C PRO A 303 -13.04 20.73 -18.31
N VAL A 304 -13.12 19.57 -17.68
CA VAL A 304 -14.38 18.91 -17.30
C VAL A 304 -15.15 19.85 -16.35
N PRO A 305 -16.44 20.12 -16.61
CA PRO A 305 -17.27 20.93 -15.73
C PRO A 305 -17.34 20.37 -14.31
N ASP A 306 -17.24 21.23 -13.29
CA ASP A 306 -17.31 20.82 -11.87
C ASP A 306 -18.60 20.00 -11.56
N GLY A 307 -19.71 20.31 -12.25
CA GLY A 307 -20.99 19.61 -12.09
C GLY A 307 -21.01 18.16 -12.59
N ASN A 308 -20.01 17.76 -13.39
CA ASN A 308 -19.91 16.40 -13.92
C ASN A 308 -19.22 15.43 -12.95
N LEU A 309 -18.40 15.97 -12.03
CA LEU A 309 -17.65 15.21 -11.03
C LEU A 309 -17.80 15.89 -9.63
N PRO A 310 -19.03 16.10 -9.14
CA PRO A 310 -19.29 16.89 -7.92
C PRO A 310 -18.76 16.23 -6.64
N CYS A 311 -18.61 14.91 -6.63
CA CYS A 311 -18.15 14.14 -5.48
C CYS A 311 -16.65 13.82 -5.50
N LEU A 312 -15.91 14.18 -6.55
CA LEU A 312 -14.51 13.76 -6.70
C LEU A 312 -13.63 14.44 -5.64
N ARG A 313 -13.06 13.63 -4.73
CA ARG A 313 -12.21 14.06 -3.61
C ARG A 313 -10.76 13.64 -3.80
N ILE A 314 -10.54 12.41 -4.27
CA ILE A 314 -9.22 11.79 -4.39
C ILE A 314 -8.88 11.65 -5.86
N LEU A 315 -7.73 12.19 -6.25
CA LEU A 315 -7.25 12.16 -7.62
C LEU A 315 -5.79 11.74 -7.65
N HIS A 316 -5.52 10.60 -8.30
CA HIS A 316 -4.18 10.09 -8.55
C HIS A 316 -3.96 10.06 -10.06
N LEU A 317 -3.00 10.84 -10.55
CA LEU A 317 -2.70 10.93 -11.97
C LEU A 317 -1.23 10.68 -12.23
N ASP A 318 -0.98 9.70 -13.07
CA ASP A 318 0.31 9.34 -13.60
C ASP A 318 0.10 9.06 -15.10
N PRO A 319 0.34 9.99 -16.04
CA PRO A 319 1.04 11.25 -15.88
C PRO A 319 0.15 12.41 -15.46
N ALA A 320 0.75 13.36 -14.77
CA ALA A 320 0.10 14.57 -14.27
C ALA A 320 -0.46 15.53 -15.35
N ILE A 321 -0.07 15.41 -16.61
CA ILE A 321 -0.55 16.27 -17.71
C ILE A 321 -2.07 16.25 -17.90
N PHE A 322 -2.74 15.20 -17.39
CA PHE A 322 -4.19 15.09 -17.42
C PHE A 322 -4.89 15.96 -16.36
N PHE A 323 -4.16 16.45 -15.36
CA PHE A 323 -4.72 17.18 -14.21
C PHE A 323 -5.54 18.42 -14.60
N PRO A 324 -5.08 19.32 -15.51
CA PRO A 324 -5.87 20.50 -15.90
C PRO A 324 -7.25 20.18 -16.48
N LEU A 325 -7.42 18.97 -17.03
CA LEU A 325 -8.67 18.54 -17.64
C LEU A 325 -9.67 18.02 -16.61
N VAL A 326 -9.23 17.36 -15.54
CA VAL A 326 -10.13 16.67 -14.59
C VAL A 326 -10.20 17.33 -13.21
N ALA A 327 -9.40 18.37 -12.97
CA ALA A 327 -9.41 19.07 -11.71
C ALA A 327 -10.73 19.82 -11.46
N VAL A 328 -11.33 19.53 -10.32
CA VAL A 328 -12.59 20.12 -9.86
C VAL A 328 -12.43 20.75 -8.48
N ARG A 329 -13.31 21.69 -8.16
CA ARG A 329 -13.32 22.40 -6.85
C ARG A 329 -13.49 21.48 -5.63
N ALA A 330 -14.02 20.28 -5.87
CA ALA A 330 -14.33 19.28 -4.88
C ALA A 330 -13.09 18.53 -4.34
N LEU A 331 -11.94 18.64 -5.00
CA LEU A 331 -10.74 17.87 -4.67
C LEU A 331 -10.16 18.21 -3.30
N GLU A 332 -9.79 17.15 -2.58
CA GLU A 332 -9.19 17.16 -1.25
C GLU A 332 -7.80 16.53 -1.26
N ASN A 333 -7.59 15.45 -2.02
CA ASN A 333 -6.32 14.74 -2.09
C ASN A 333 -5.90 14.58 -3.54
N VAL A 334 -4.73 15.12 -3.89
CA VAL A 334 -4.19 15.06 -5.26
C VAL A 334 -2.79 14.47 -5.22
N TYR A 335 -2.57 13.45 -6.03
CA TYR A 335 -1.26 12.86 -6.32
C TYR A 335 -0.96 13.01 -7.82
N LEU A 336 0.16 13.63 -8.14
CA LEU A 336 0.62 13.87 -9.51
C LEU A 336 1.97 13.19 -9.75
N GLY A 337 1.91 11.99 -10.34
CA GLY A 337 3.02 11.11 -10.72
C GLY A 337 3.51 11.33 -12.14
N SER A 338 4.75 10.88 -12.39
CA SER A 338 5.35 10.82 -13.73
C SER A 338 5.28 9.38 -14.23
N ALA A 339 4.94 9.21 -15.50
CA ALA A 339 4.92 7.89 -16.10
C ALA A 339 6.31 7.27 -15.95
N GLN A 340 6.37 6.09 -15.34
CA GLN A 340 7.62 5.39 -15.10
C GLN A 340 8.33 5.13 -16.44
N GLY A 341 9.43 5.84 -16.68
CA GLY A 341 10.31 5.70 -17.84
C GLY A 341 11.43 6.75 -17.79
N GLU A 342 12.69 6.30 -17.69
CA GLU A 342 13.85 7.18 -17.55
C GLU A 342 14.05 8.13 -18.75
N ASP A 343 13.46 7.84 -19.91
CA ASP A 343 13.74 8.53 -21.18
C ASP A 343 12.55 9.27 -21.81
N ALA A 344 11.44 9.46 -21.08
CA ALA A 344 10.22 10.06 -21.63
C ALA A 344 10.37 11.57 -21.91
N PRO A 345 10.35 12.05 -23.17
CA PRO A 345 10.56 13.48 -23.52
C PRO A 345 9.46 14.42 -23.01
N TRP A 346 8.33 13.90 -22.52
CA TRP A 346 7.20 14.67 -21.95
C TRP A 346 7.33 14.92 -20.44
N THR A 347 8.38 14.41 -19.80
CA THR A 347 8.65 14.65 -18.36
C THR A 347 9.01 16.10 -18.05
N HIS A 348 9.26 16.91 -19.07
CA HIS A 348 9.49 18.34 -18.93
C HIS A 348 8.29 19.11 -19.45
N PRO A 349 7.26 19.37 -18.61
CA PRO A 349 6.17 20.24 -18.99
C PRO A 349 6.73 21.57 -19.50
N ALA A 350 6.24 22.02 -20.65
CA ALA A 350 6.56 23.35 -21.14
C ALA A 350 6.13 24.40 -20.10
N GLU A 351 6.73 25.59 -20.09
CA GLU A 351 6.36 26.67 -19.14
C GLU A 351 4.85 26.99 -19.12
N SER A 352 4.18 26.83 -20.26
CA SER A 352 2.73 26.94 -20.40
C SER A 352 1.95 25.93 -19.54
N GLU A 353 2.49 24.74 -19.32
CA GLU A 353 1.87 23.66 -18.56
C GLU A 353 2.00 23.90 -17.06
N SER A 354 3.16 24.37 -16.58
CA SER A 354 3.34 24.78 -15.17
C SER A 354 2.40 25.92 -14.79
N ARG A 355 2.25 26.94 -15.65
CA ARG A 355 1.27 28.03 -15.44
C ARG A 355 -0.17 27.51 -15.42
N SER A 356 -0.47 26.51 -16.24
CA SER A 356 -1.79 25.88 -16.27
C SER A 356 -2.06 25.09 -14.99
N LEU A 357 -1.08 24.36 -14.48
CA LEU A 357 -1.17 23.66 -13.19
C LEU A 357 -1.45 24.63 -12.04
N ILE A 358 -0.68 25.71 -11.91
CA ILE A 358 -0.86 26.75 -10.88
C ILE A 358 -2.28 27.34 -10.94
N ARG A 359 -2.75 27.68 -12.16
CA ARG A 359 -4.11 28.20 -12.37
C ARG A 359 -5.19 27.18 -12.01
N VAL A 360 -4.91 25.89 -12.15
CA VAL A 360 -5.86 24.83 -11.82
C VAL A 360 -5.89 24.59 -10.31
N LEU A 361 -4.72 24.57 -9.66
CA LEU A 361 -4.61 24.45 -8.20
C LEU A 361 -5.35 25.58 -7.48
N SER A 362 -5.36 26.80 -8.02
CA SER A 362 -6.12 27.92 -7.43
C SER A 362 -7.64 27.73 -7.43
N ARG A 363 -8.17 26.77 -8.19
CA ARG A 363 -9.60 26.39 -8.15
C ARG A 363 -9.89 25.39 -7.03
N CYS A 364 -8.88 24.65 -6.57
CA CYS A 364 -8.98 23.57 -5.59
C CYS A 364 -8.82 24.07 -4.14
N HIS A 365 -9.70 24.97 -3.72
CA HIS A 365 -9.65 25.59 -2.37
C HIS A 365 -9.88 24.61 -1.21
N LYS A 366 -10.42 23.41 -1.47
CA LYS A 366 -10.62 22.34 -0.49
C LYS A 366 -9.44 21.36 -0.39
N LEU A 367 -8.39 21.58 -1.15
CA LEU A 367 -7.25 20.67 -1.23
C LEU A 367 -6.56 20.58 0.15
N GLU A 368 -6.55 19.39 0.73
CA GLU A 368 -5.92 19.06 2.01
C GLU A 368 -4.55 18.42 1.82
N SER A 369 -4.37 17.56 0.81
CA SER A 369 -3.10 16.91 0.50
C SER A 369 -2.73 17.07 -0.97
N LEU A 370 -1.50 17.52 -1.22
CA LEU A 370 -0.90 17.59 -2.55
C LEU A 370 0.42 16.81 -2.57
N HIS A 371 0.53 15.85 -3.48
CA HIS A 371 1.75 15.09 -3.74
C HIS A 371 2.22 15.31 -5.18
N LEU A 372 3.48 15.71 -5.35
CA LEU A 372 4.09 16.03 -6.63
C LEU A 372 5.35 15.17 -6.82
N GLU A 373 5.23 14.10 -7.59
CA GLU A 373 6.35 13.22 -7.95
C GLU A 373 6.94 13.61 -9.32
N ALA A 374 6.10 14.03 -10.28
CA ALA A 374 6.52 14.25 -11.67
C ALA A 374 7.17 15.60 -11.99
N TYR A 375 6.84 16.62 -11.22
CA TYR A 375 7.09 18.02 -11.61
C TYR A 375 8.48 18.51 -11.25
N GLU A 376 9.25 17.69 -10.55
CA GLU A 376 10.60 18.00 -10.07
C GLU A 376 11.63 18.13 -11.20
N ARG A 377 11.32 17.64 -12.41
CA ARG A 377 12.19 17.75 -13.60
C ARG A 377 11.97 19.01 -14.43
N SER A 378 10.96 19.82 -14.09
CA SER A 378 10.59 20.96 -14.92
C SER A 378 11.36 22.23 -14.54
N ARG A 379 12.26 22.67 -15.42
CA ARG A 379 12.95 23.98 -15.36
C ARG A 379 12.02 25.20 -15.36
N TRP A 380 10.71 24.98 -15.47
CA TRP A 380 9.76 25.94 -16.00
C TRP A 380 8.64 26.31 -15.03
N TRP A 381 8.87 26.19 -13.71
CA TRP A 381 8.01 26.84 -12.74
C TRP A 381 8.27 28.35 -12.81
N PRO A 382 7.28 29.16 -13.20
CA PRO A 382 7.49 30.60 -13.28
C PRO A 382 7.78 31.13 -11.88
N PRO A 383 8.81 31.97 -11.69
CA PRO A 383 9.00 32.66 -10.42
C PRO A 383 7.73 33.47 -10.12
N LEU A 384 7.06 33.18 -8.99
CA LEU A 384 5.90 33.95 -8.56
C LEU A 384 6.41 35.34 -8.13
N GLY A 385 6.25 36.33 -9.01
CA GLY A 385 6.73 37.69 -8.77
C GLY A 385 6.43 38.66 -9.91
N ASP A 386 6.16 38.16 -11.12
CA ASP A 386 5.92 39.01 -12.30
C ASP A 386 4.52 39.65 -12.34
N GLY A 387 3.78 39.64 -11.22
CA GLY A 387 2.44 40.26 -11.05
C GLY A 387 1.30 39.69 -11.91
N ALA A 388 1.61 38.91 -12.95
CA ALA A 388 0.65 38.42 -13.93
C ALA A 388 0.02 37.06 -13.57
N SER A 389 0.68 36.27 -12.72
CA SER A 389 0.16 35.00 -12.20
C SER A 389 -0.32 35.23 -10.78
N GLY A 390 -1.63 35.41 -10.61
CA GLY A 390 -2.23 35.62 -9.29
C GLY A 390 -1.77 34.57 -8.27
N THR A 391 -1.60 35.00 -7.02
CA THR A 391 -1.20 34.15 -5.89
C THR A 391 -2.21 33.01 -5.73
N VAL A 392 -1.75 31.76 -5.80
CA VAL A 392 -2.59 30.61 -5.47
C VAL A 392 -2.83 30.63 -3.96
N GLN A 393 -4.04 30.33 -3.52
CA GLN A 393 -4.36 30.23 -2.10
C GLN A 393 -4.92 28.83 -1.86
N LEU A 394 -4.22 28.04 -1.04
CA LEU A 394 -4.63 26.69 -0.65
C LEU A 394 -4.89 26.65 0.86
N PRO A 395 -5.93 27.36 1.35
CA PRO A 395 -6.14 27.58 2.78
C PRO A 395 -6.39 26.31 3.58
N SER A 396 -6.88 25.25 2.93
CA SER A 396 -7.15 23.94 3.55
C SER A 396 -5.97 22.97 3.52
N LEU A 397 -4.84 23.37 2.90
CA LEU A 397 -3.72 22.46 2.70
C LEU A 397 -3.10 22.07 4.04
N LYS A 398 -3.14 20.77 4.35
CA LYS A 398 -2.55 20.16 5.55
C LYS A 398 -1.24 19.49 5.22
N LYS A 399 -1.09 18.92 4.01
CA LYS A 399 0.09 18.16 3.59
C LYS A 399 0.51 18.54 2.17
N LEU A 400 1.78 18.89 2.02
CA LEU A 400 2.44 19.05 0.72
C LEU A 400 3.59 18.07 0.68
N SER A 401 3.72 17.29 -0.39
CA SER A 401 4.79 16.32 -0.52
C SER A 401 5.40 16.32 -1.92
N PHE A 402 6.71 16.13 -1.96
CA PHE A 402 7.51 16.10 -3.18
C PHE A 402 8.32 14.81 -3.26
N GLY A 403 8.45 14.26 -4.46
CA GLY A 403 9.35 13.16 -4.78
C GLY A 403 8.78 11.76 -4.54
N SER A 404 9.37 10.77 -5.20
CA SER A 404 9.03 9.35 -5.03
C SER A 404 9.82 8.70 -3.90
N ASP A 405 9.26 7.65 -3.29
CA ASP A 405 9.98 6.83 -2.30
C ASP A 405 11.14 6.02 -2.93
N ILE A 406 11.15 5.92 -4.26
CA ILE A 406 11.89 4.87 -4.96
C ILE A 406 13.12 5.46 -5.65
N GLU A 407 12.99 6.59 -6.35
CA GLU A 407 14.06 7.17 -7.17
C GLU A 407 14.04 8.72 -7.27
N THR A 408 15.27 9.18 -7.44
CA THR A 408 15.88 10.50 -7.69
C THR A 408 15.02 11.75 -7.99
N VAL A 409 15.15 12.76 -7.12
CA VAL A 409 14.62 14.13 -7.25
C VAL A 409 15.65 15.07 -7.92
N GLU A 410 15.21 15.92 -8.87
CA GLU A 410 16.03 16.92 -9.58
C GLU A 410 16.00 18.35 -8.96
N ALA A 411 16.79 19.29 -9.53
CA ALA A 411 17.15 20.63 -9.02
C ALA A 411 16.00 21.57 -8.81
N TYR A 412 14.90 21.28 -9.47
CA TYR A 412 13.86 22.25 -9.72
C TYR A 412 12.78 22.23 -8.64
N ALA A 413 12.89 21.32 -7.65
CA ALA A 413 12.05 21.34 -6.45
C ALA A 413 12.10 22.68 -5.71
N HIS A 414 13.23 23.40 -5.74
CA HIS A 414 13.31 24.75 -5.16
C HIS A 414 12.38 25.74 -5.88
N SER A 415 12.32 25.70 -7.22
CA SER A 415 11.42 26.56 -8.00
C SER A 415 9.95 26.23 -7.74
N VAL A 416 9.61 24.95 -7.54
CA VAL A 416 8.24 24.55 -7.18
C VAL A 416 7.87 25.04 -5.79
N LEU A 417 8.77 24.83 -4.81
CA LEU A 417 8.59 25.30 -3.45
C LEU A 417 8.46 26.82 -3.40
N ALA A 418 9.35 27.56 -4.06
CA ALA A 418 9.27 29.02 -4.14
C ALA A 418 7.97 29.51 -4.80
N ALA A 419 7.46 28.78 -5.80
CA ALA A 419 6.20 29.10 -6.44
C ALA A 419 4.99 28.80 -5.54
N LEU A 420 5.03 27.72 -4.77
CA LEU A 420 3.92 27.30 -3.92
C LEU A 420 3.96 27.93 -2.53
N ASP A 421 5.11 28.38 -2.03
CA ASP A 421 5.33 28.90 -0.67
C ASP A 421 4.28 29.93 -0.21
N PRO A 422 3.91 30.96 -1.01
CA PRO A 422 2.85 31.92 -0.64
C PRO A 422 1.46 31.29 -0.45
N CYS A 423 1.29 30.05 -0.88
CA CYS A 423 0.04 29.30 -0.93
C CYS A 423 -0.04 28.27 0.19
N ILE A 424 1.09 27.94 0.85
CA ILE A 424 1.18 26.92 1.89
C ILE A 424 0.83 27.57 3.23
N PRO A 425 -0.23 27.10 3.92
CA PRO A 425 -0.48 27.54 5.29
C PRO A 425 0.71 27.21 6.19
N SER A 426 1.08 28.10 7.11
CA SER A 426 2.18 27.84 8.06
C SER A 426 1.96 26.59 8.91
N THR A 427 0.71 26.13 9.00
CA THR A 427 0.32 24.89 9.69
C THR A 427 0.48 23.62 8.86
N ALA A 428 0.67 23.72 7.55
CA ALA A 428 0.82 22.56 6.68
C ALA A 428 2.16 21.85 6.93
N SER A 429 2.16 20.52 6.79
CA SER A 429 3.37 19.71 6.77
C SER A 429 3.93 19.65 5.35
N VAL A 430 5.18 20.03 5.16
CA VAL A 430 5.89 19.93 3.89
C VAL A 430 6.85 18.74 3.96
N HIS A 431 6.69 17.76 3.07
CA HIS A 431 7.50 16.56 2.97
C HIS A 431 8.32 16.60 1.68
N ARG A 432 9.62 16.32 1.76
CA ARG A 432 10.50 16.22 0.61
C ARG A 432 11.19 14.87 0.61
N GLY A 433 10.93 14.09 -0.43
CA GLY A 433 11.43 12.74 -0.63
C GLY A 433 12.95 12.67 -0.85
N PRO A 434 13.50 11.44 -0.86
CA PRO A 434 14.94 11.18 -0.82
C PRO A 434 15.69 11.69 -2.05
N LEU A 435 16.66 12.58 -1.82
CA LEU A 435 17.51 13.18 -2.86
C LEU A 435 18.61 12.23 -3.38
N THR A 436 19.12 12.53 -4.58
CA THR A 436 20.20 11.75 -5.22
C THR A 436 21.55 11.99 -4.54
N PRO A 437 22.50 11.03 -4.62
CA PRO A 437 23.86 11.21 -4.12
C PRO A 437 24.68 12.26 -4.89
N ASP A 438 24.27 12.59 -6.11
CA ASP A 438 24.98 13.51 -7.01
C ASP A 438 24.38 14.93 -6.97
N TRP A 439 23.43 15.17 -6.07
CA TRP A 439 22.71 16.44 -5.90
C TRP A 439 23.59 17.45 -5.14
N PRO A 440 23.49 18.78 -5.41
CA PRO A 440 24.25 19.81 -4.70
C PRO A 440 24.27 19.61 -3.19
N ASP A 441 25.48 19.80 -2.70
CA ASP A 441 25.93 19.44 -1.37
C ASP A 441 25.48 20.44 -0.30
N ASN A 442 24.29 21.06 -0.40
CA ASN A 442 23.90 22.14 0.50
C ASN A 442 22.41 22.12 0.92
N LEU A 443 22.19 22.01 2.23
CA LEU A 443 20.91 22.09 2.91
C LEU A 443 20.11 23.38 2.64
N PRO A 444 20.71 24.56 2.46
CA PRO A 444 19.97 25.78 2.10
C PRO A 444 19.19 25.71 0.78
N GLU A 445 19.64 24.91 -0.19
CA GLU A 445 18.85 24.67 -1.42
C GLU A 445 17.63 23.79 -1.13
N PHE A 446 17.72 22.95 -0.08
CA PHE A 446 16.64 22.06 0.34
C PHE A 446 15.62 22.72 1.25
N MET A 447 16.12 23.51 2.19
CA MET A 447 15.41 24.21 3.24
C MET A 447 15.79 25.69 3.17
N PRO A 448 15.28 26.41 2.17
CA PRO A 448 15.62 27.82 2.02
C PRO A 448 15.05 28.64 3.17
N ASP A 449 15.72 29.75 3.47
CA ASP A 449 15.42 30.60 4.64
C ASP A 449 13.93 30.97 4.73
N TYR A 450 13.30 31.29 3.59
CA TYR A 450 11.87 31.63 3.55
C TYR A 450 10.97 30.49 4.06
N LEU A 451 11.31 29.22 3.78
CA LEU A 451 10.53 28.07 4.22
C LEU A 451 10.65 27.89 5.74
N VAL A 452 11.86 28.09 6.27
CA VAL A 452 12.12 28.05 7.71
C VAL A 452 11.43 29.23 8.43
N GLU A 453 11.44 30.41 7.82
CA GLU A 453 10.80 31.62 8.37
C GLU A 453 9.27 31.53 8.37
N HIS A 454 8.66 31.01 7.30
CA HIS A 454 7.19 30.86 7.19
C HIS A 454 6.62 29.72 8.03
N HIS A 455 7.41 28.68 8.29
CA HIS A 455 6.99 27.50 9.05
C HIS A 455 7.77 27.40 10.36
N PRO A 456 7.42 28.19 11.38
CA PRO A 456 8.13 28.16 12.66
C PRO A 456 7.99 26.77 13.32
N PHE A 457 9.10 26.26 13.81
CA PHE A 457 9.21 25.00 14.55
C PHE A 457 10.11 25.18 15.77
N ASP A 458 9.82 24.43 16.83
CA ASP A 458 10.54 24.48 18.11
C ASP A 458 11.41 23.24 18.34
N THR A 459 11.17 22.19 17.55
CA THR A 459 11.76 20.87 17.71
C THR A 459 12.32 20.38 16.39
N VAL A 460 13.56 19.87 16.40
CA VAL A 460 14.19 19.24 15.24
C VAL A 460 14.61 17.82 15.60
N ILE A 461 14.31 16.86 14.74
CA ILE A 461 14.74 15.46 14.84
C ILE A 461 15.65 15.16 13.66
N LEU A 462 16.90 14.86 13.93
CA LEU A 462 17.90 14.42 12.96
C LEU A 462 18.01 12.90 13.04
N SER A 463 17.55 12.19 12.01
CA SER A 463 17.75 10.74 11.91
C SER A 463 18.84 10.40 10.90
N ILE A 464 19.69 9.45 11.28
CA ILE A 464 20.77 8.92 10.45
C ILE A 464 20.52 7.43 10.26
N ALA A 465 20.22 7.02 9.03
CA ALA A 465 20.18 5.63 8.66
C ALA A 465 21.39 5.28 7.79
N THR A 466 22.27 4.40 8.28
CA THR A 466 23.35 3.85 7.45
C THR A 466 22.81 2.66 6.68
N SER A 467 22.72 2.76 5.35
CA SER A 467 22.38 1.62 4.49
C SER A 467 23.58 1.26 3.62
N TYR A 468 24.30 0.19 3.95
CA TYR A 468 25.34 -0.36 3.07
C TYR A 468 24.68 -1.06 1.87
N PRO A 469 25.16 -0.90 0.62
CA PRO A 469 26.30 -0.10 0.16
C PRO A 469 25.97 1.37 -0.19
N ARG A 470 24.72 1.80 -0.02
CA ARG A 470 24.13 3.02 -0.61
C ARG A 470 24.38 4.33 0.18
N GLY A 471 25.39 4.40 1.04
CA GLY A 471 25.75 5.61 1.80
C GLY A 471 24.88 5.90 3.03
N ARG A 472 25.06 7.09 3.63
CA ARG A 472 24.24 7.58 4.75
C ARG A 472 22.97 8.21 4.21
N LYS A 473 21.83 7.78 4.74
CA LYS A 473 20.54 8.44 4.58
C LYS A 473 20.31 9.30 5.79
N TRP A 474 19.96 10.54 5.56
CA TRP A 474 19.55 11.48 6.58
C TRP A 474 18.06 11.76 6.43
N SER A 475 17.37 11.92 7.55
CA SER A 475 16.09 12.59 7.58
C SER A 475 16.10 13.68 8.64
N ILE A 476 15.49 14.81 8.30
CA ILE A 476 15.31 15.95 9.19
C ILE A 476 13.82 16.16 9.35
N HIS A 477 13.32 16.06 10.57
CA HIS A 477 11.92 16.33 10.89
C HIS A 477 11.86 17.57 11.79
N CYS A 478 11.16 18.61 11.35
CA CYS A 478 10.93 19.81 12.12
C CYS A 478 9.47 19.81 12.61
N LEU A 479 9.28 19.95 13.91
CA LEU A 479 7.97 19.92 14.57
C LEU A 479 7.71 21.24 15.29
N ALA A 480 6.44 21.65 15.35
CA ALA A 480 5.97 22.78 16.15
C ALA A 480 4.91 22.28 17.14
N GLY A 481 5.21 22.31 18.44
CA GLY A 481 4.31 21.77 19.46
C GLY A 481 3.97 20.29 19.23
N GLY A 482 4.95 19.52 18.71
CA GLY A 482 4.80 18.10 18.37
C GLY A 482 4.09 17.79 17.04
N SER A 483 3.59 18.80 16.32
CA SER A 483 3.00 18.60 14.99
C SER A 483 4.05 18.74 13.88
N PRO A 484 4.07 17.88 12.86
CA PRO A 484 5.03 17.96 11.76
C PRO A 484 4.83 19.24 10.93
N ARG A 485 5.93 19.95 10.66
CA ARG A 485 5.94 21.13 9.79
C ARG A 485 6.76 20.91 8.54
N LEU A 486 7.94 20.30 8.70
CA LEU A 486 8.85 20.08 7.60
C LEU A 486 9.54 18.73 7.79
N GLU A 487 9.64 17.98 6.72
CA GLU A 487 10.27 16.68 6.68
C GLU A 487 11.10 16.59 5.41
N VAL A 488 12.40 16.34 5.56
CA VAL A 488 13.35 16.30 4.44
C VAL A 488 14.16 15.03 4.52
N TRP A 489 14.20 14.29 3.42
CA TRP A 489 14.98 13.06 3.27
C TRP A 489 16.08 13.28 2.25
N PHE A 490 17.31 12.90 2.57
CA PHE A 490 18.41 13.01 1.62
C PHE A 490 19.48 11.94 1.83
N LYS A 491 20.20 11.65 0.76
CA LYS A 491 21.45 10.87 0.82
C LYS A 491 22.59 11.87 0.75
N ALA A 492 23.51 11.79 1.69
CA ALA A 492 24.71 12.63 1.67
C ALA A 492 25.94 11.78 1.90
N THR A 493 26.96 12.03 1.09
CA THR A 493 28.33 11.58 1.33
C THR A 493 29.06 12.54 2.27
N GLN A 494 28.66 13.82 2.26
CA GLN A 494 29.21 14.90 3.08
C GLN A 494 28.66 14.91 4.51
N THR A 495 29.35 15.65 5.37
CA THR A 495 28.96 15.93 6.76
C THR A 495 27.82 16.95 6.83
N LEU A 496 27.00 16.94 7.89
CA LEU A 496 25.93 17.94 8.05
C LEU A 496 26.48 19.38 8.10
N GLY A 497 27.66 19.55 8.69
CA GLY A 497 28.37 20.83 8.69
C GLY A 497 28.70 21.33 7.28
N GLU A 498 29.22 20.46 6.42
CA GLU A 498 29.49 20.78 5.01
C GLU A 498 28.21 21.05 4.22
N LEU A 499 27.13 20.36 4.55
CA LEU A 499 25.80 20.64 3.99
C LEU A 499 25.24 22.00 4.44
N GLY A 500 25.90 22.75 5.31
CA GLY A 500 25.42 24.08 5.69
C GLY A 500 24.19 24.05 6.60
N ILE A 501 24.06 23.03 7.45
CA ILE A 501 23.01 22.97 8.48
C ILE A 501 22.97 24.22 9.37
N GLU A 502 24.14 24.83 9.60
CA GLU A 502 24.28 26.05 10.37
C GLU A 502 23.62 27.25 9.69
N HIS A 503 23.57 27.30 8.35
CA HIS A 503 22.89 28.39 7.65
C HIS A 503 21.38 28.30 7.85
N VAL A 504 20.82 27.10 7.72
CA VAL A 504 19.37 26.84 7.76
C VAL A 504 18.76 27.07 9.14
N PHE A 505 19.41 26.61 10.21
CA PHE A 505 18.80 26.62 11.55
C PHE A 505 19.26 27.73 12.48
N ARG A 506 20.32 28.50 12.13
CA ARG A 506 20.86 29.54 13.02
C ARG A 506 19.84 30.62 13.36
N THR A 507 18.94 30.94 12.44
CA THR A 507 17.86 31.93 12.63
C THR A 507 16.60 31.32 13.27
N ALA A 508 16.47 29.98 13.27
CA ALA A 508 15.32 29.29 13.81
C ALA A 508 15.36 29.22 15.35
N HIS A 509 14.20 29.40 15.99
CA HIS A 509 14.07 29.31 17.45
C HIS A 509 13.87 27.86 17.93
N VAL A 510 14.82 26.99 17.59
CA VAL A 510 14.79 25.58 18.00
C VAL A 510 15.21 25.45 19.46
N THR A 511 14.32 24.89 20.27
CA THR A 511 14.55 24.68 21.70
C THR A 511 14.79 23.21 22.04
N HIS A 512 14.38 22.28 21.17
CA HIS A 512 14.57 20.83 21.32
C HIS A 512 15.25 20.23 20.08
N LEU A 513 16.31 19.46 20.29
CA LEU A 513 17.00 18.70 19.25
C LEU A 513 17.04 17.23 19.66
N GLU A 514 16.51 16.35 18.80
CA GLU A 514 16.65 14.91 18.94
C GLU A 514 17.56 14.38 17.83
N ILE A 515 18.55 13.58 18.18
CA ILE A 515 19.48 12.94 17.25
C ILE A 515 19.30 11.44 17.38
N ILE A 516 18.93 10.77 16.28
CA ILE A 516 18.64 9.34 16.24
C ILE A 516 19.54 8.66 15.21
N GLN A 517 20.42 7.77 15.65
CA GLN A 517 21.20 6.91 14.77
C GLN A 517 20.53 5.54 14.63
N ASP A 518 19.92 5.30 13.47
CA ASP A 518 19.31 4.03 13.10
C ASP A 518 20.30 3.16 12.30
N PHE A 519 20.86 2.14 12.96
CA PHE A 519 21.62 1.10 12.26
C PHE A 519 20.69 -0.02 11.80
N ARG A 520 20.48 -0.07 10.48
CA ARG A 520 19.82 -1.20 9.80
C ARG A 520 20.77 -2.34 9.43
N THR A 521 22.08 -2.09 9.40
CA THR A 521 23.06 -3.05 8.88
C THR A 521 23.93 -3.66 9.98
N HIS A 522 24.32 -4.92 9.79
CA HIS A 522 25.15 -5.68 10.72
C HIS A 522 26.38 -4.89 11.21
N PRO A 523 26.64 -4.85 12.54
CA PRO A 523 27.79 -4.22 13.18
C PRO A 523 29.15 -4.54 12.54
N ARG A 524 29.28 -5.71 11.90
CA ARG A 524 30.53 -6.18 11.27
C ARG A 524 31.06 -5.28 10.15
N SER A 525 30.26 -4.37 9.59
CA SER A 525 30.66 -3.57 8.41
C SER A 525 31.28 -2.20 8.72
N PHE A 526 31.13 -1.67 9.95
CA PHE A 526 31.47 -0.26 10.22
C PHE A 526 32.87 -0.03 10.84
N THR A 527 33.62 -1.08 11.16
CA THR A 527 34.87 -0.95 11.94
C THR A 527 36.07 -0.34 11.21
N ARG A 528 35.93 0.19 9.98
CA ARG A 528 37.14 0.44 9.17
C ARG A 528 37.29 1.71 8.32
N THR A 529 36.31 2.60 8.16
CA THR A 529 36.45 3.65 7.12
C THR A 529 36.31 5.11 7.54
N SER A 530 35.65 5.46 8.65
CA SER A 530 35.62 6.87 9.12
C SER A 530 36.50 7.08 10.34
N LYS A 531 37.48 7.98 10.25
CA LYS A 531 38.28 8.42 11.41
C LYS A 531 37.33 9.09 12.43
N PRO A 532 37.40 8.76 13.73
CA PRO A 532 36.53 9.35 14.76
C PRO A 532 36.53 10.88 14.79
N SER A 533 37.65 11.51 14.42
CA SER A 533 37.81 12.97 14.42
C SER A 533 36.86 13.70 13.48
N THR A 534 36.49 13.10 12.33
CA THR A 534 35.61 13.79 11.36
C THR A 534 34.15 13.83 11.82
N LEU A 535 33.75 12.96 12.76
CA LEU A 535 32.41 12.97 13.36
C LEU A 535 32.28 14.08 14.41
N VAL A 536 33.34 14.36 15.17
CA VAL A 536 33.35 15.39 16.22
C VAL A 536 33.18 16.78 15.60
N ASP A 537 33.94 17.10 14.55
CA ASP A 537 33.84 18.41 13.88
C ASP A 537 32.46 18.64 13.24
N ASP A 538 31.85 17.57 12.70
CA ASP A 538 30.51 17.59 12.12
C ASP A 538 29.42 17.89 13.16
N TRP A 539 29.47 17.20 14.30
CA TRP A 539 28.53 17.44 15.40
C TRP A 539 28.74 18.82 16.04
N ALA A 540 29.97 19.33 16.08
CA ALA A 540 30.23 20.70 16.54
C ALA A 540 29.58 21.73 15.61
N ALA A 541 29.66 21.54 14.29
CA ALA A 541 28.97 22.38 13.31
C ALA A 541 27.45 22.28 13.43
N THR A 542 26.94 21.07 13.61
CA THR A 542 25.52 20.81 13.82
C THR A 542 24.98 21.50 15.07
N LEU A 543 25.64 21.37 16.22
CA LEU A 543 25.18 22.02 17.46
C LEU A 543 25.30 23.54 17.43
N ARG A 544 26.25 24.11 16.67
CA ARG A 544 26.34 25.56 16.43
C ARG A 544 25.11 26.12 15.70
N ALA A 545 24.43 25.29 14.91
CA ALA A 545 23.20 25.67 14.23
C ALA A 545 22.04 25.98 15.20
N PHE A 546 22.13 25.56 16.46
CA PHE A 546 21.04 25.66 17.43
C PHE A 546 21.43 26.47 18.69
N PRO A 547 21.57 27.81 18.59
CA PRO A 547 22.00 28.66 19.70
C PRO A 547 20.99 28.74 20.86
N HIS A 548 19.71 28.50 20.57
CA HIS A 548 18.60 28.56 21.54
C HIS A 548 18.24 27.19 22.15
N LEU A 549 19.05 26.16 21.87
CA LEU A 549 18.78 24.80 22.30
C LEU A 549 18.74 24.70 23.82
N THR A 550 17.63 24.21 24.37
CA THR A 550 17.44 23.98 25.81
C THR A 550 17.37 22.50 26.16
N HIS A 551 16.94 21.66 25.22
CA HIS A 551 16.79 20.22 25.38
C HIS A 551 17.53 19.48 24.26
N LEU A 552 18.39 18.53 24.61
CA LEU A 552 19.11 17.69 23.67
C LEU A 552 18.86 16.22 23.99
N THR A 553 18.33 15.48 23.02
CA THR A 553 18.16 14.03 23.09
C THR A 553 19.09 13.37 22.08
N VAL A 554 19.93 12.44 22.49
CA VAL A 554 20.85 11.72 21.59
C VAL A 554 20.69 10.23 21.77
N ARG A 555 20.45 9.50 20.68
CA ARG A 555 20.18 8.06 20.68
C ARG A 555 20.99 7.38 19.57
N GLY A 556 21.71 6.31 19.90
CA GLY A 556 22.51 5.58 18.90
C GLY A 556 23.49 4.60 19.50
N ALA A 557 24.25 3.88 18.66
CA ALA A 557 25.31 3.00 19.16
C ALA A 557 26.57 3.81 19.48
N ASP A 558 26.99 4.67 18.54
CA ASP A 558 28.24 5.44 18.63
C ASP A 558 28.01 6.96 18.65
N THR A 559 26.90 7.45 18.06
CA THR A 559 26.55 8.88 18.03
C THR A 559 26.49 9.54 19.41
N PRO A 560 25.95 8.90 20.47
CA PRO A 560 25.96 9.48 21.80
C PRO A 560 27.33 9.94 22.29
N ASP A 561 28.37 9.12 22.11
CA ASP A 561 29.71 9.44 22.62
C ASP A 561 30.29 10.65 21.87
N ALA A 562 30.18 10.66 20.54
CA ALA A 562 30.68 11.76 19.72
C ALA A 562 29.96 13.09 20.01
N VAL A 563 28.63 13.08 20.19
CA VAL A 563 27.87 14.29 20.51
C VAL A 563 28.17 14.79 21.92
N VAL A 564 28.30 13.89 22.89
CA VAL A 564 28.67 14.22 24.28
C VAL A 564 30.08 14.81 24.33
N ASP A 565 31.05 14.20 23.66
CA ASP A 565 32.43 14.71 23.59
C ASP A 565 32.47 16.15 23.03
N VAL A 566 31.65 16.45 22.01
CA VAL A 566 31.53 17.79 21.42
C VAL A 566 30.99 18.81 22.42
N LEU A 567 30.05 18.45 23.29
CA LEU A 567 29.52 19.38 24.31
C LEU A 567 30.59 19.88 25.29
N GLY A 568 31.64 19.05 25.50
CA GLY A 568 32.81 19.37 26.31
C GLY A 568 34.05 19.74 25.51
N ALA A 569 34.01 19.73 24.19
CA ALA A 569 35.17 20.06 23.37
C ALA A 569 35.47 21.56 23.49
N ASP A 570 36.71 21.88 23.88
CA ASP A 570 37.21 23.24 23.69
C ASP A 570 37.34 23.45 22.18
N ALA A 571 36.52 24.36 21.70
CA ALA A 571 36.38 24.78 20.34
C ALA A 571 37.77 25.03 19.66
N GLY A 572 38.81 25.41 20.42
CA GLY A 572 40.15 25.74 19.91
C GLY A 572 41.00 24.64 19.23
N HIS A 573 40.58 23.37 19.14
CA HIS A 573 41.44 22.30 18.56
C HIS A 573 41.15 21.97 17.09
N SER A 574 40.12 22.54 16.50
CA SER A 574 39.87 22.41 15.05
C SER A 574 40.46 23.63 14.32
N HIS A 575 40.91 23.44 13.08
CA HIS A 575 41.60 24.45 12.25
C HIS A 575 40.75 25.69 11.89
N SER A 576 39.55 25.86 12.44
CA SER A 576 38.67 27.00 12.16
C SER A 576 38.76 28.06 13.25
N GLU A 577 39.34 29.22 12.92
CA GLU A 577 39.55 30.39 13.80
C GLU A 577 38.28 30.86 14.56
N LEU A 578 37.09 30.51 14.07
CA LEU A 578 35.80 30.84 14.69
C LEU A 578 35.57 30.18 16.05
N LEU A 579 36.29 29.10 16.33
CA LEU A 579 36.14 28.32 17.54
C LEU A 579 37.10 28.74 18.68
N ALA A 580 37.98 29.71 18.45
CA ALA A 580 38.88 30.25 19.48
C ALA A 580 38.16 31.12 20.55
N SER A 581 36.83 31.23 20.51
CA SER A 581 36.07 32.15 21.39
C SER A 581 35.94 31.67 22.84
N GLY A 582 36.31 30.41 23.15
CA GLY A 582 36.21 29.82 24.49
C GLY A 582 34.77 29.76 25.03
N ARG A 583 33.77 29.90 24.15
CA ARG A 583 32.35 29.88 24.52
C ARG A 583 31.80 28.46 24.42
N PRO A 584 30.96 28.03 25.38
CA PRO A 584 30.34 26.71 25.31
C PRO A 584 29.33 26.63 24.16
N LEU A 585 29.28 25.49 23.49
CA LEU A 585 28.24 25.18 22.51
C LEU A 585 26.87 25.13 23.19
N CYS A 586 25.81 25.63 22.54
CA CYS A 586 24.45 25.67 23.08
C CYS A 586 24.41 26.23 24.52
N PRO A 587 24.72 27.52 24.74
CA PRO A 587 24.83 28.10 26.09
C PRO A 587 23.53 28.03 26.91
N ALA A 588 22.37 27.89 26.24
CA ALA A 588 21.06 27.78 26.86
C ALA A 588 20.66 26.33 27.23
N LEU A 589 21.53 25.34 26.98
CA LEU A 589 21.22 23.92 27.20
C LEU A 589 20.96 23.65 28.69
N ARG A 590 19.81 23.06 29.00
CA ARG A 590 19.34 22.77 30.37
C ARG A 590 19.05 21.29 30.59
N TYR A 591 18.67 20.56 29.56
CA TYR A 591 18.27 19.17 29.66
C TYR A 591 19.02 18.35 28.63
N VAL A 592 19.62 17.25 29.07
CA VAL A 592 20.30 16.31 28.18
C VAL A 592 19.78 14.91 28.45
N THR A 593 19.40 14.20 27.40
CA THR A 593 18.97 12.81 27.45
C THR A 593 19.82 11.97 26.51
N VAL A 594 20.48 10.94 27.03
CA VAL A 594 21.40 10.10 26.24
C VAL A 594 20.97 8.63 26.26
N GLY A 595 20.73 8.06 25.10
CA GLY A 595 20.36 6.65 24.93
C GLY A 595 21.41 5.88 24.15
N TRP A 596 22.04 4.87 24.76
CA TRP A 596 22.96 3.97 24.06
C TRP A 596 22.25 2.73 23.56
N ARG A 597 22.35 2.46 22.26
CA ARG A 597 21.91 1.20 21.67
C ARG A 597 22.88 0.09 22.04
N VAL A 598 22.38 -0.97 22.65
CA VAL A 598 23.15 -2.18 22.92
C VAL A 598 23.00 -3.13 21.72
N PRO A 599 24.09 -3.48 21.02
CA PRO A 599 24.02 -4.43 19.90
C PRO A 599 23.49 -5.79 20.38
N ARG A 600 22.67 -6.45 19.55
CA ARG A 600 22.20 -7.82 19.79
C ARG A 600 23.32 -8.88 19.74
N GLU A 601 24.51 -8.52 19.26
CA GLU A 601 25.53 -9.43 18.77
C GLU A 601 26.39 -10.17 19.82
N ILE A 602 25.93 -10.35 21.05
CA ILE A 602 26.59 -11.30 21.96
C ILE A 602 25.56 -12.12 22.71
N VAL A 603 24.68 -12.79 21.96
CA VAL A 603 24.29 -14.14 22.38
C VAL A 603 25.41 -15.02 21.86
N PRO A 604 26.24 -15.66 22.72
CA PRO A 604 27.17 -16.68 22.29
C PRO A 604 26.39 -17.65 21.40
N GLU A 605 26.91 -18.01 20.22
CA GLU A 605 26.24 -18.96 19.33
C GLU A 605 25.89 -20.30 20.04
N GLU A 606 26.48 -20.54 21.21
CA GLU A 606 26.28 -21.70 22.08
C GLU A 606 25.28 -21.48 23.25
N ALA A 607 24.68 -20.30 23.41
CA ALA A 607 23.68 -20.10 24.46
C ALA A 607 22.40 -20.86 24.10
N ASP A 608 22.04 -21.82 24.96
CA ASP A 608 20.91 -22.71 24.81
C ASP A 608 19.64 -21.93 24.43
N SER A 609 19.01 -22.29 23.30
CA SER A 609 17.82 -21.63 22.74
C SER A 609 16.61 -21.56 23.68
N SER A 610 16.71 -22.26 24.82
CA SER A 610 15.76 -22.28 25.93
C SER A 610 15.88 -21.10 26.90
N CYS A 611 16.98 -20.35 26.88
CA CYS A 611 17.20 -19.25 27.81
C CYS A 611 16.49 -17.98 27.34
N ASP A 612 15.46 -17.53 28.08
CA ASP A 612 14.80 -16.25 27.83
C ASP A 612 15.87 -15.12 27.79
N PRO A 613 15.95 -14.33 26.71
CA PRO A 613 16.88 -13.20 26.59
C PRO A 613 16.86 -12.26 27.81
N ALA A 614 15.73 -12.13 28.50
CA ALA A 614 15.64 -11.34 29.74
C ALA A 614 16.46 -11.95 30.89
N THR A 615 16.59 -13.27 30.95
CA THR A 615 17.38 -13.99 31.97
C THR A 615 18.87 -13.94 31.65
N TYR A 616 19.26 -14.14 30.40
CA TYR A 616 20.65 -13.97 29.96
C TYR A 616 21.19 -12.57 30.27
N ARG A 617 20.35 -11.53 30.11
CA ARG A 617 20.71 -10.13 30.34
C ARG A 617 20.74 -9.71 31.80
N LYS A 618 20.03 -10.41 32.70
CA LYS A 618 20.18 -10.22 34.16
C LYS A 618 21.60 -10.56 34.66
N HIS A 619 22.37 -11.33 33.88
CA HIS A 619 23.71 -11.77 34.25
C HIS A 619 24.87 -10.99 33.58
N GLN A 620 24.58 -10.10 32.62
CA GLN A 620 25.63 -9.19 32.15
C GLN A 620 25.86 -8.10 33.20
N ASP A 621 27.12 -7.89 33.57
CA ASP A 621 27.50 -6.83 34.51
C ASP A 621 27.28 -5.46 33.84
N VAL A 622 26.11 -4.88 34.12
CA VAL A 622 25.74 -3.53 33.67
C VAL A 622 26.62 -2.47 34.34
N GLY A 623 27.25 -2.78 35.48
CA GLY A 623 28.06 -1.86 36.27
C GLY A 623 29.20 -1.21 35.47
N PRO A 624 30.15 -2.00 34.93
CA PRO A 624 31.26 -1.48 34.13
C PRO A 624 30.85 -0.62 32.94
N ARG A 625 29.75 -0.98 32.25
CA ARG A 625 29.24 -0.16 31.13
C ARG A 625 28.71 1.18 31.61
N VAL A 626 27.91 1.19 32.67
CA VAL A 626 27.40 2.42 33.29
C VAL A 626 28.55 3.29 33.80
N GLU A 627 29.55 2.71 34.45
CA GLU A 627 30.75 3.43 34.89
C GLU A 627 31.51 4.06 33.71
N GLN A 628 31.69 3.31 32.63
CA GLN A 628 32.30 3.81 31.40
C GLN A 628 31.50 4.98 30.82
N ARG A 629 30.17 4.87 30.70
CA ARG A 629 29.31 5.95 30.19
C ARG A 629 29.32 7.18 31.11
N CYS A 630 29.31 6.98 32.42
CA CYS A 630 29.44 8.06 33.39
C CYS A 630 30.78 8.78 33.24
N SER A 631 31.88 8.05 33.00
CA SER A 631 33.20 8.65 32.77
C SER A 631 33.23 9.56 31.54
N VAL A 632 32.64 9.11 30.42
CA VAL A 632 32.51 9.91 29.19
C VAL A 632 31.69 11.18 29.44
N LEU A 633 30.51 11.04 30.07
CA LEU A 633 29.65 12.18 30.41
C LEU A 633 30.36 13.15 31.36
N GLN A 634 31.01 12.63 32.41
CA GLN A 634 31.69 13.43 33.42
C GLN A 634 32.77 14.31 32.78
N LEU A 635 33.64 13.71 31.95
CA LEU A 635 34.71 14.44 31.27
C LEU A 635 34.15 15.56 30.37
N ALA A 636 33.08 15.29 29.63
CA ALA A 636 32.44 16.30 28.78
C ALA A 636 31.86 17.46 29.60
N PHE A 637 31.16 17.17 30.69
CA PHE A 637 30.55 18.20 31.52
C PHE A 637 31.56 18.97 32.38
N GLU A 638 32.67 18.36 32.80
CA GLU A 638 33.76 19.06 33.51
C GLU A 638 34.37 20.15 32.61
N ARG A 639 34.63 19.80 31.34
CA ARG A 639 35.12 20.76 30.35
C ARG A 639 34.07 21.82 30.02
N ARG A 640 32.80 21.44 29.92
CA ARG A 640 31.71 22.40 29.72
C ARG A 640 31.62 23.42 30.87
N THR A 641 31.77 22.96 32.11
CA THR A 641 31.77 23.81 33.30
C THR A 641 33.01 24.71 33.35
N SER A 642 34.18 24.23 32.92
CA SER A 642 35.40 25.07 32.83
C SER A 642 35.27 26.20 31.80
N MET A 643 34.46 26.00 30.76
CA MET A 643 34.04 27.05 29.80
C MET A 643 32.98 28.02 30.35
N LYS A 644 32.68 27.96 31.66
CA LYS A 644 31.67 28.79 32.35
C LYS A 644 30.26 28.65 31.76
N ALA A 645 29.93 27.48 31.21
CA ALA A 645 28.56 27.19 30.80
C ALA A 645 27.62 27.15 32.03
N GLN A 646 26.33 27.40 31.79
CA GLN A 646 25.33 27.15 32.81
C GLN A 646 25.25 25.63 33.10
N GLY A 647 25.13 25.27 34.38
CA GLY A 647 24.86 23.89 34.79
C GLY A 647 23.52 23.39 34.24
N LEU A 648 23.41 22.08 34.04
CA LEU A 648 22.17 21.48 33.54
C LEU A 648 21.13 21.41 34.67
N HIS A 649 19.87 21.55 34.30
CA HIS A 649 18.74 21.30 35.19
C HIS A 649 18.48 19.80 35.37
N ALA A 650 18.74 18.97 34.35
CA ALA A 650 18.73 17.52 34.48
C ALA A 650 19.58 16.85 33.40
N LEU A 651 20.19 15.72 33.78
CA LEU A 651 20.83 14.77 32.87
C LEU A 651 20.16 13.41 33.04
N GLU A 652 19.64 12.86 31.95
CA GLU A 652 19.09 11.51 31.92
C GLU A 652 19.88 10.64 30.96
N PHE A 653 20.10 9.38 31.31
CA PHE A 653 20.64 8.44 30.35
C PHE A 653 20.17 6.99 30.56
N TYR A 654 20.25 6.19 29.50
CA TYR A 654 19.77 4.81 29.48
C TYR A 654 20.44 3.98 28.40
N GLU A 655 20.28 2.67 28.51
CA GLU A 655 20.64 1.69 27.47
C GLU A 655 19.35 1.15 26.82
N TYR A 656 19.37 0.80 25.54
CA TYR A 656 18.20 0.23 24.88
C TYR A 656 18.55 -0.80 23.79
N GLU A 657 17.59 -1.68 23.50
CA GLU A 657 17.63 -2.61 22.37
C GLU A 657 16.36 -2.49 21.53
N LEU A 658 16.49 -2.64 20.21
CA LEU A 658 15.38 -2.69 19.27
C LEU A 658 14.87 -4.14 19.14
N ARG A 659 13.56 -4.34 19.35
CA ARG A 659 12.91 -5.65 19.21
C ARG A 659 12.15 -5.76 17.88
N GLY A 660 12.70 -6.49 16.91
CA GLY A 660 11.98 -6.89 15.66
C GLY A 660 12.61 -6.38 14.37
N ASP A 661 11.98 -6.73 13.24
CA ASP A 661 12.30 -6.28 11.85
C ASP A 661 11.72 -4.89 11.52
N ASP A 662 11.20 -4.17 12.52
CA ASP A 662 10.56 -2.86 12.38
C ASP A 662 11.58 -1.75 12.14
N ALA A 663 12.21 -1.80 10.96
CA ALA A 663 13.26 -0.89 10.52
C ALA A 663 12.76 0.52 10.15
N TYR A 664 11.45 0.81 10.24
CA TYR A 664 10.85 1.99 9.58
C TYR A 664 10.09 2.96 10.50
N GLY A 665 10.12 2.80 11.83
CA GLY A 665 9.38 3.69 12.74
C GLY A 665 10.17 4.89 13.27
N VAL A 666 9.76 6.11 12.92
CA VAL A 666 10.12 7.33 13.68
C VAL A 666 9.70 7.14 15.14
N ALA A 667 10.56 7.55 16.07
CA ALA A 667 10.47 7.18 17.49
C ALA A 667 9.11 7.47 18.14
N GLY A 668 8.26 6.45 18.24
CA GLY A 668 7.15 6.36 19.18
C GLY A 668 7.61 6.04 20.60
N GLU A 669 6.71 6.29 21.56
CA GLU A 669 6.86 6.24 23.02
C GLU A 669 7.78 5.16 23.61
N PHE A 670 8.35 5.50 24.76
CA PHE A 670 9.32 4.73 25.53
C PHE A 670 8.98 3.24 25.57
N GLY A 671 9.96 2.40 25.22
CA GLY A 671 9.86 0.96 25.32
C GLY A 671 9.55 0.47 26.74
N GLU A 672 9.10 -0.77 26.86
CA GLU A 672 8.91 -1.41 28.16
C GLU A 672 10.22 -1.38 28.96
N LEU A 673 10.19 -0.69 30.09
CA LEU A 673 11.28 -0.67 31.04
C LEU A 673 11.42 -2.06 31.66
N ILE A 674 12.61 -2.66 31.58
CA ILE A 674 12.88 -3.89 32.34
C ILE A 674 12.97 -3.51 33.82
N SER A 675 11.95 -3.85 34.61
CA SER A 675 11.85 -3.49 36.03
C SER A 675 13.07 -3.84 36.87
N GLY A 676 13.84 -4.88 36.49
CA GLY A 676 15.07 -5.29 37.17
C GLY A 676 16.36 -4.57 36.74
N SER A 677 16.29 -3.68 35.74
CA SER A 677 17.45 -2.89 35.27
C SER A 677 17.57 -1.53 35.96
N ARG A 678 16.52 -1.11 36.68
CA ARG A 678 16.54 0.10 37.49
C ARG A 678 17.41 -0.17 38.71
N ARG A 679 18.51 0.58 38.85
CA ARG A 679 19.27 0.63 40.09
C ARG A 679 18.83 1.86 40.86
N ASP A 680 18.80 1.75 42.18
CA ASP A 680 18.57 2.92 43.02
C ASP A 680 19.76 3.89 42.84
N ASP A 681 19.41 5.15 42.66
CA ASP A 681 20.32 6.26 42.33
C ASP A 681 21.44 6.47 43.37
N SER A 682 21.31 5.86 44.57
CA SER A 682 22.26 5.93 45.69
C SER A 682 23.44 4.96 45.59
N ASP A 683 23.37 3.94 44.73
CA ASP A 683 24.25 2.77 44.87
C ASP A 683 25.50 2.81 43.98
N LEU A 684 25.65 3.85 43.15
CA LEU A 684 26.75 3.97 42.20
C LEU A 684 27.57 5.26 42.43
N PRO A 685 28.80 5.15 42.98
CA PRO A 685 29.69 6.30 43.21
C PRO A 685 29.97 7.15 41.95
N CYS A 686 29.89 6.54 40.76
CA CYS A 686 30.06 7.26 39.50
C CYS A 686 28.91 8.26 39.21
N LEU A 687 27.68 7.98 39.67
CA LEU A 687 26.55 8.89 39.50
C LEU A 687 26.67 10.12 40.40
N GLU A 688 27.15 9.95 41.63
CA GLU A 688 27.40 11.08 42.54
C GLU A 688 28.43 12.06 41.97
N ARG A 689 29.57 11.55 41.46
CA ARG A 689 30.57 12.39 40.79
C ARG A 689 29.98 13.14 39.59
N LEU A 690 29.11 12.49 38.83
CA LEU A 690 28.46 13.12 37.69
C LEU A 690 27.48 14.22 38.14
N ARG A 691 26.75 14.04 39.26
CA ARG A 691 25.85 15.06 39.84
C ARG A 691 26.60 16.33 40.23
N GLU A 692 27.79 16.20 40.82
CA GLU A 692 28.64 17.33 41.20
C GLU A 692 29.01 18.21 40.00
N VAL A 693 29.28 17.59 38.85
CA VAL A 693 29.71 18.29 37.64
C VAL A 693 28.54 18.87 36.85
N VAL A 694 27.42 18.14 36.78
CA VAL A 694 26.22 18.52 36.02
C VAL A 694 25.50 19.71 36.66
N GLY A 695 25.51 19.78 38.01
CA GLY A 695 24.84 20.83 38.78
C GLY A 695 23.33 20.62 38.98
N GLY A 696 22.80 19.47 38.56
CA GLY A 696 21.39 19.09 38.66
C GLY A 696 21.22 17.57 38.84
N PRO A 697 19.98 17.06 38.97
CA PRO A 697 19.70 15.63 39.03
C PRO A 697 20.29 14.86 37.84
N VAL A 698 20.91 13.73 38.15
CA VAL A 698 21.41 12.73 37.19
C VAL A 698 20.62 11.45 37.40
N VAL A 699 19.89 11.01 36.37
CA VAL A 699 19.00 9.85 36.42
C VAL A 699 19.44 8.80 35.40
N TYR A 700 19.82 7.61 35.88
CA TYR A 700 20.00 6.45 35.03
C TYR A 700 18.69 5.66 34.95
N ARG A 701 18.03 5.64 33.78
CA ARG A 701 16.72 4.97 33.64
C ARG A 701 16.82 3.44 33.51
N GLY A 702 18.02 2.87 33.48
CA GLY A 702 18.20 1.42 33.28
C GLY A 702 18.24 1.03 31.80
N TYR A 703 17.77 -0.18 31.53
CA TYR A 703 17.75 -0.80 30.20
C TYR A 703 16.31 -0.89 29.68
N LEU A 704 16.08 -0.30 28.50
CA LEU A 704 14.78 -0.24 27.83
C LEU A 704 14.70 -1.30 26.73
N LEU A 705 13.70 -2.19 26.81
CA LEU A 705 13.30 -3.01 25.67
C LEU A 705 12.36 -2.19 24.82
N LYS A 706 12.83 -1.69 23.68
CA LYS A 706 11.93 -1.03 22.75
C LYS A 706 11.10 -2.10 22.04
N THR A 707 9.92 -2.38 22.59
CA THR A 707 8.83 -3.03 21.85
C THR A 707 8.33 -2.05 20.81
N ALA A 708 8.07 -2.54 19.60
CA ALA A 708 7.40 -1.75 18.59
C ALA A 708 5.99 -1.41 19.13
N VAL A 709 5.80 -0.19 19.60
CA VAL A 709 4.46 0.37 19.66
C VAL A 709 4.17 0.81 18.23
N GLU A 710 3.34 0.06 17.52
CA GLU A 710 2.68 0.53 16.30
C GLU A 710 2.00 1.87 16.64
N ARG A 711 2.61 2.99 16.26
CA ARG A 711 1.85 4.23 16.13
C ARG A 711 1.07 4.14 14.84
N GLN A 712 -0.24 3.98 15.00
CA GLN A 712 -1.27 4.26 14.02
C GLN A 712 -1.26 5.76 13.69
N TRP A 713 -0.25 6.21 12.96
CA TRP A 713 -0.31 7.45 12.18
C TRP A 713 -1.03 7.11 10.86
N ASN A 714 -2.36 6.97 10.95
CA ASN A 714 -3.36 6.99 9.85
C ASN A 714 -4.70 6.33 10.29
N ALA A 715 -5.34 6.82 11.35
CA ALA A 715 -6.76 6.53 11.56
C ALA A 715 -7.43 7.73 12.22
N ASN A 716 -8.23 8.45 11.43
CA ASN A 716 -9.02 9.65 11.73
C ASN A 716 -8.30 11.00 11.47
N ILE A 717 -7.85 11.18 10.24
CA ILE A 717 -8.23 12.37 9.44
C ILE A 717 -9.13 11.87 8.33
#